data_AF-A0A9P4WRP7-F1
#
_entry.id   AF-A0A9P4WRP7-F1
#
_cell.length_a   1.000
_cell.length_b   1.000
_cell.length_c   1.000
_cell.angle_alpha   90.00
_cell.angle_beta   90.00
_cell.angle_gamma   90.00
#
_symmetry.space_group_name_H-M   'P 1'
#
loop_
_entity.id
_entity.type
_entity.pdbx_description
1 polymer ?
#
loop_
_entity_poly.entity_id
_entity_poly.type
_entity_poly.pdbx_seq_one_letter_code
_entity_poly.pdbx_strand_id
1 'polypeptide(L)'
;MAPQTPSELAQHPEHDHDIKNIPVSSTSDVDAIKAVDPEALEVFQRNVDGVEFRTVSWQRATVVFLKINFAMSILTTPNALATFGAVGGGLSLVAWIILNTYTAVLLGIFRNNHPECHMLADMMGFIWGRVGRELVGVQIVIAQILISAGGIVSTSTALNALSEHGACTVVFALVSAIMITICSSIRTFSRLGWLTWFGFFTFFAAIFIFTVAVARQDRPAAAPPTGDFDLGFKAIAFPGFVVGMVSSANLFICTSGSSMFLPVISEMRKPREYRKAVLWAGILVGIMYVVFSMVIYAYCGIWLSVPALDSAGTLFKKISYGFLLPGLIIGVGIYQHVAAKYVFVRLLRGSKHLQANTAIHWSTWLGINIVLGILGFVIADVDQLNKYFTRIQLPQKNLDSPLLSNKSYAATKEHGLPFLHALTRSHTCQVPFENLELHYSAHKSITLDPADLYTKIVTRRRGGRCMENNTFFATVLRSLGFEVRNCGGRVSRAMSPWPNVRKNQASTYDGWNHMLNLVRLDRQWYVVDVGMGSMGPNMPYPLQDGFETISIAPRKIRLQLRVIAESYGENSNKLWCYDVCHNPTDGGENVWTPTYCFTETEFLPQDYEMMSWFTSTNPRSFFTRSVTSTRMIMDDAQGKIIGNITLFEDRITKSIGADREVVKECATEDERVCALRELFDIDLTEEERGGIPSDRRLD
;
A
#
# COMPACT_ATOMS: atom_id res chain seq x y z
N MET A 1 70.12 -15.12 -60.14
CA MET A 1 68.92 -15.78 -60.72
C MET A 1 67.98 -16.04 -59.56
N ALA A 2 67.22 -15.02 -59.13
CA ALA A 2 65.85 -14.68 -59.54
C ALA A 2 64.80 -15.68 -58.99
N PRO A 3 63.61 -15.24 -58.49
CA PRO A 3 62.99 -13.92 -58.69
C PRO A 3 62.48 -13.17 -57.43
N GLN A 4 62.09 -11.92 -57.67
CA GLN A 4 61.56 -10.88 -56.77
C GLN A 4 60.01 -10.87 -56.70
N THR A 5 59.47 -10.46 -55.53
CA THR A 5 58.31 -9.54 -55.27
C THR A 5 56.85 -9.91 -55.69
N PRO A 6 55.76 -9.24 -55.19
CA PRO A 6 55.63 -8.13 -54.20
C PRO A 6 54.42 -8.21 -53.19
N SER A 7 54.34 -7.17 -52.32
CA SER A 7 53.11 -6.45 -51.84
C SER A 7 52.40 -6.99 -50.58
N GLU A 8 52.68 -6.48 -49.38
CA GLU A 8 52.08 -5.28 -48.71
C GLU A 8 50.56 -5.28 -48.52
N LEU A 9 50.11 -5.38 -47.24
CA LEU A 9 49.19 -4.40 -46.64
C LEU A 9 49.15 -4.48 -45.10
N ALA A 10 49.50 -3.34 -44.51
CA ALA A 10 49.39 -2.80 -43.15
C ALA A 10 48.43 -3.50 -42.15
N GLN A 11 48.93 -3.92 -40.98
CA GLN A 11 49.00 -3.22 -39.67
C GLN A 11 47.74 -3.32 -38.78
N HIS A 12 47.86 -4.09 -37.70
CA HIS A 12 47.47 -3.72 -36.32
C HIS A 12 48.18 -4.68 -35.35
N PRO A 13 49.11 -4.22 -34.48
CA PRO A 13 49.72 -5.10 -33.48
C PRO A 13 48.86 -5.14 -32.21
N GLU A 14 48.41 -6.33 -31.87
CA GLU A 14 47.92 -6.70 -30.54
C GLU A 14 49.06 -6.50 -29.53
N HIS A 15 48.78 -5.76 -28.45
CA HIS A 15 49.65 -5.71 -27.28
C HIS A 15 49.39 -6.95 -26.43
N ASP A 16 50.07 -8.04 -26.77
CA ASP A 16 50.22 -9.23 -25.95
C ASP A 16 51.30 -8.95 -24.89
N HIS A 17 50.97 -9.09 -23.60
CA HIS A 17 51.91 -8.88 -22.51
C HIS A 17 52.62 -10.19 -22.18
N ASP A 18 53.90 -10.26 -22.56
CA ASP A 18 54.96 -11.17 -22.13
C ASP A 18 54.70 -11.98 -20.85
N ILE A 19 54.43 -13.28 -21.00
CA ILE A 19 54.69 -14.28 -19.94
C ILE A 19 56.12 -14.78 -20.15
N LYS A 20 57.08 -14.19 -19.42
CA LYS A 20 58.45 -14.69 -19.37
C LYS A 20 58.51 -15.99 -18.55
N ASN A 21 59.01 -17.03 -19.20
CA ASN A 21 59.47 -18.29 -18.61
C ASN A 21 60.46 -18.05 -17.47
N ILE A 22 60.22 -18.66 -16.30
CA ILE A 22 61.18 -18.76 -15.18
C ILE A 22 61.71 -20.21 -15.12
N PRO A 23 63.02 -20.44 -14.91
CA PRO A 23 63.61 -21.78 -14.90
C PRO A 23 63.26 -22.54 -13.61
N VAL A 24 62.98 -23.83 -13.75
CA VAL A 24 62.78 -24.77 -12.65
C VAL A 24 64.14 -25.09 -12.03
N SER A 25 64.35 -24.73 -10.76
CA SER A 25 65.55 -25.08 -9.99
C SER A 25 65.24 -25.27 -8.49
N SER A 26 65.16 -26.54 -8.09
CA SER A 26 65.49 -27.11 -6.77
C SER A 26 64.95 -26.44 -5.48
N THR A 27 63.95 -27.10 -4.89
CA THR A 27 63.81 -27.36 -3.44
C THR A 27 64.31 -26.26 -2.48
N SER A 28 63.66 -25.10 -2.49
CA SER A 28 63.59 -24.18 -1.34
C SER A 28 62.38 -23.22 -1.33
N ASP A 29 61.41 -23.38 -2.23
CA ASP A 29 60.27 -22.45 -2.39
C ASP A 29 58.95 -22.88 -1.74
N VAL A 30 58.97 -23.79 -0.76
CA VAL A 30 57.75 -24.17 -0.01
C VAL A 30 57.49 -23.22 1.18
N ASP A 31 58.49 -22.46 1.63
CA ASP A 31 58.39 -21.49 2.73
C ASP A 31 58.25 -20.02 2.26
N ALA A 32 58.16 -19.78 0.94
CA ALA A 32 58.11 -18.43 0.36
C ALA A 32 56.70 -17.92 0.01
N ILE A 33 55.63 -18.70 0.24
CA ILE A 33 54.26 -18.17 0.28
C ILE A 33 54.06 -17.51 1.65
N LYS A 34 54.75 -16.38 1.87
CA LYS A 34 54.49 -15.48 2.99
C LYS A 34 53.04 -15.03 2.90
N ALA A 35 52.32 -15.22 4.01
CA ALA A 35 50.96 -14.76 4.24
C ALA A 35 50.74 -13.36 3.64
N VAL A 36 49.86 -13.27 2.63
CA VAL A 36 49.30 -11.98 2.21
C VAL A 36 48.74 -11.34 3.46
N ASP A 37 49.19 -10.12 3.79
CA ASP A 37 48.68 -9.38 4.94
C ASP A 37 47.14 -9.30 4.79
N PRO A 38 46.35 -9.87 5.72
CA PRO A 38 44.89 -9.83 5.63
C PRO A 38 44.33 -8.40 5.53
N GLU A 39 45.09 -7.40 5.99
CA GLU A 39 44.75 -5.98 5.85
C GLU A 39 44.85 -5.47 4.40
N ALA A 40 45.71 -6.04 3.56
CA ALA A 40 45.81 -5.68 2.14
C ALA A 40 44.60 -6.17 1.32
N LEU A 41 43.91 -7.21 1.81
CA LEU A 41 42.71 -7.77 1.18
C LEU A 41 41.42 -7.03 1.57
N GLU A 42 41.48 -6.13 2.56
CA GLU A 42 40.34 -5.34 2.99
C GLU A 42 39.86 -4.38 1.89
N VAL A 43 38.55 -4.32 1.68
CA VAL A 43 37.95 -3.45 0.65
C VAL A 43 38.20 -1.96 0.93
N PHE A 44 38.28 -1.59 2.21
CA PHE A 44 38.63 -0.24 2.64
C PHE A 44 39.99 -0.23 3.32
N GLN A 45 40.92 0.51 2.73
CA GLN A 45 42.28 0.63 3.23
C GLN A 45 42.36 1.70 4.33
N ARG A 46 43.28 1.52 5.30
CA ARG A 46 43.56 2.49 6.38
C ARG A 46 44.61 3.51 5.95
N ASN A 47 44.61 4.68 6.59
CA ASN A 47 45.62 5.74 6.40
C ASN A 47 45.79 6.17 4.92
N VAL A 48 44.69 6.23 4.17
CA VAL A 48 44.67 6.69 2.78
C VAL A 48 44.39 8.19 2.75
N ASP A 49 45.04 8.93 1.83
CA ASP A 49 44.71 10.33 1.53
C ASP A 49 43.31 10.42 0.90
N GLY A 50 42.29 10.51 1.75
CA GLY A 50 40.89 10.42 1.33
C GLY A 50 39.91 10.21 2.47
N VAL A 51 38.81 9.53 2.18
CA VAL A 51 37.74 9.22 3.13
C VAL A 51 38.13 8.01 3.98
N GLU A 52 38.21 8.20 5.29
CA GLU A 52 38.46 7.12 6.24
C GLU A 52 37.17 6.38 6.59
N PHE A 53 37.02 5.16 6.06
CA PHE A 53 35.83 4.33 6.28
C PHE A 53 35.95 3.45 7.54
N ARG A 54 37.16 2.99 7.91
CA ARG A 54 37.38 2.01 9.00
C ARG A 54 37.40 2.62 10.40
N THR A 55 36.26 3.17 10.79
CA THR A 55 36.11 4.03 11.96
C THR A 55 35.18 3.45 13.03
N VAL A 56 34.49 2.33 12.76
CA VAL A 56 33.44 1.75 13.61
C VAL A 56 34.03 0.84 14.71
N SER A 57 33.61 1.03 15.96
CA SER A 57 33.93 0.11 17.07
C SER A 57 32.86 -0.97 17.21
N TRP A 58 33.16 -2.06 17.92
CA TRP A 58 32.17 -3.14 18.12
C TRP A 58 30.91 -2.64 18.85
N GLN A 59 31.02 -1.68 19.78
CA GLN A 59 29.86 -1.09 20.46
C GLN A 59 28.97 -0.30 19.50
N ARG A 60 29.58 0.48 18.59
CA ARG A 60 28.83 1.22 17.56
C ARG A 60 28.18 0.26 16.58
N ALA A 61 28.88 -0.82 16.20
CA ALA A 61 28.32 -1.88 15.37
C ALA A 61 27.10 -2.56 16.03
N THR A 62 27.16 -2.84 17.34
CA THR A 62 26.01 -3.38 18.09
C THR A 62 24.78 -2.51 17.90
N VAL A 63 24.90 -1.19 18.05
CA VAL A 63 23.76 -0.25 17.91
C VAL A 63 23.21 -0.21 16.48
N VAL A 64 24.09 -0.28 15.48
CA VAL A 64 23.66 -0.40 14.08
C VAL A 64 22.88 -1.70 13.87
N PHE A 65 23.35 -2.83 14.42
CA PHE A 65 22.67 -4.13 14.32
C PHE A 65 21.35 -4.14 15.09
N LEU A 66 21.29 -3.52 16.27
CA LEU A 66 20.06 -3.29 17.00
C LEU A 66 19.08 -2.52 16.14
N LYS A 67 19.51 -1.45 15.47
CA LYS A 67 18.62 -0.63 14.66
C LYS A 67 18.14 -1.34 13.39
N ILE A 68 18.98 -2.16 12.77
CA ILE A 68 18.61 -2.99 11.63
C ILE A 68 17.57 -4.03 12.09
N ASN A 69 17.81 -4.76 13.17
CA ASN A 69 16.90 -5.82 13.60
C ASN A 69 15.68 -5.33 14.37
N PHE A 70 15.76 -4.21 15.09
CA PHE A 70 14.67 -3.59 15.86
C PHE A 70 14.14 -2.37 15.11
N ALA A 71 13.51 -2.65 13.97
CA ALA A 71 12.91 -1.68 13.08
C ALA A 71 11.39 -1.94 12.96
N MET A 72 10.82 -1.80 11.76
CA MET A 72 9.37 -1.86 11.52
C MET A 72 8.71 -3.17 11.98
N SER A 73 9.43 -4.29 12.03
CA SER A 73 8.88 -5.61 12.29
C SER A 73 8.30 -5.78 13.71
N ILE A 74 8.69 -4.94 14.69
CA ILE A 74 8.07 -4.98 16.03
C ILE A 74 6.60 -4.54 15.98
N LEU A 75 6.20 -3.76 14.98
CA LEU A 75 4.83 -3.28 14.81
C LEU A 75 3.87 -4.36 14.32
N THR A 76 4.40 -5.49 13.83
CA THR A 76 3.63 -6.61 13.27
C THR A 76 3.82 -7.90 14.06
N THR A 77 4.91 -8.05 14.82
CA THR A 77 5.23 -9.26 15.60
C THR A 77 4.14 -9.67 16.60
N PRO A 78 3.49 -8.76 17.35
CA PRO A 78 2.45 -9.15 18.31
C PRO A 78 1.26 -9.86 17.65
N ASN A 79 0.99 -9.60 16.37
CA ASN A 79 -0.06 -10.29 15.61
C ASN A 79 0.26 -11.78 15.39
N ALA A 80 1.54 -12.13 15.20
CA ALA A 80 1.94 -13.53 15.12
C ALA A 80 1.72 -14.28 16.45
N LEU A 81 1.83 -13.60 17.59
CA LEU A 81 1.46 -14.18 18.89
C LEU A 81 -0.06 -14.39 19.00
N ALA A 82 -0.88 -13.51 18.42
CA ALA A 82 -2.32 -13.74 18.31
C ALA A 82 -2.67 -14.97 17.46
N THR A 83 -1.83 -15.31 16.48
CA THR A 83 -1.99 -16.50 15.64
C THR A 83 -1.62 -17.80 16.36
N PHE A 84 -0.47 -17.83 17.04
CA PHE A 84 0.09 -19.05 17.66
C PHE A 84 -0.25 -19.22 19.14
N GLY A 85 -0.81 -18.18 19.76
CA GLY A 85 -0.90 -18.05 21.22
C GLY A 85 0.43 -17.60 21.83
N ALA A 86 0.38 -17.19 23.10
CA ALA A 86 1.52 -16.59 23.81
C ALA A 86 2.73 -17.52 23.90
N VAL A 87 2.52 -18.79 24.23
CA VAL A 87 3.59 -19.80 24.39
C VAL A 87 4.10 -20.24 23.02
N GLY A 88 3.21 -20.61 22.10
CA GLY A 88 3.59 -21.06 20.76
C GLY A 88 4.32 -19.96 19.97
N GLY A 89 3.77 -18.75 19.98
CA GLY A 89 4.37 -17.58 19.33
C GLY A 89 5.68 -17.17 20.00
N GLY A 90 5.74 -17.17 21.33
CA GLY A 90 6.96 -16.85 22.08
C GLY A 90 8.11 -17.83 21.81
N LEU A 91 7.84 -19.14 21.83
CA LEU A 91 8.85 -20.15 21.52
C LEU A 91 9.31 -20.07 20.07
N SER A 92 8.37 -19.89 19.11
CA SER A 92 8.70 -19.72 17.70
C SER A 92 9.58 -18.49 17.46
N LEU A 93 9.23 -17.35 18.08
CA LEU A 93 10.00 -16.12 18.01
C LEU A 93 11.43 -16.32 18.55
N VAL A 94 11.58 -16.92 19.74
CA VAL A 94 12.91 -17.19 20.33
C VAL A 94 13.73 -18.13 19.43
N ALA A 95 13.12 -19.19 18.90
CA ALA A 95 13.80 -20.13 18.01
C ALA A 95 14.34 -19.44 16.75
N TRP A 96 13.52 -18.60 16.10
CA TRP A 96 13.95 -17.84 14.92
C TRP A 96 15.05 -16.83 15.25
N ILE A 97 14.99 -16.15 16.39
CA ILE A 97 16.03 -15.20 16.82
C ILE A 97 17.36 -15.92 17.08
N ILE A 98 17.34 -17.09 17.72
CA ILE A 98 18.54 -17.91 17.94
C ILE A 98 19.14 -18.32 16.60
N LEU A 99 18.32 -18.81 15.66
CA LEU A 99 18.78 -19.23 14.34
C LEU A 99 19.36 -18.07 13.53
N ASN A 100 18.68 -16.92 13.50
CA ASN A 100 19.15 -15.72 12.80
C ASN A 100 20.45 -15.16 13.41
N THR A 101 20.57 -15.19 14.74
CA THR A 101 21.81 -14.79 15.42
C THR A 101 22.95 -15.76 15.10
N TYR A 102 22.67 -17.06 15.07
CA TYR A 102 23.66 -18.07 14.72
C TYR A 102 24.15 -17.93 13.28
N THR A 103 23.24 -17.74 12.32
CA THR A 103 23.60 -17.51 10.91
C THR A 103 24.40 -16.21 10.75
N ALA A 104 24.07 -15.15 11.49
CA ALA A 104 24.85 -13.91 11.50
C ALA A 104 26.30 -14.10 12.01
N VAL A 105 26.50 -14.97 13.00
CA VAL A 105 27.83 -15.35 13.49
C VAL A 105 28.61 -16.11 12.42
N LEU A 106 27.98 -17.06 11.73
CA LEU A 106 28.60 -17.82 10.64
C LEU A 106 29.06 -16.89 9.50
N LEU A 107 28.22 -15.94 9.09
CA LEU A 107 28.57 -14.93 8.09
C LEU A 107 29.82 -14.13 8.48
N GLY A 108 29.94 -13.76 9.75
CA GLY A 108 31.13 -13.06 10.25
C GLY A 108 32.39 -13.91 10.27
N ILE A 109 32.27 -15.21 10.59
CA ILE A 109 33.39 -16.15 10.56
C ILE A 109 33.88 -16.28 9.12
N PHE A 110 32.98 -16.51 8.16
CA PHE A 110 33.32 -16.58 6.74
C PHE A 110 34.02 -15.30 6.28
N ARG A 111 33.44 -14.13 6.59
CA ARG A 111 34.03 -12.83 6.23
C ARG A 111 35.42 -12.64 6.82
N ASN A 112 35.64 -13.00 8.08
CA ASN A 112 36.94 -12.83 8.72
C ASN A 112 38.03 -13.73 8.11
N ASN A 113 37.64 -14.82 7.44
CA ASN A 113 38.53 -15.66 6.66
C ASN A 113 38.70 -15.18 5.20
N HIS A 114 37.77 -14.35 4.71
CA HIS A 114 37.75 -13.77 3.36
C HIS A 114 37.54 -12.24 3.41
N PRO A 115 38.54 -11.44 3.84
CA PRO A 115 38.41 -9.99 4.04
C PRO A 115 37.98 -9.20 2.80
N GLU A 116 38.23 -9.74 1.61
CA GLU A 116 37.83 -9.20 0.30
C GLU A 116 36.30 -9.17 0.09
N CYS A 117 35.55 -9.93 0.89
CA CYS A 117 34.09 -9.93 0.86
C CYS A 117 33.52 -8.69 1.58
N HIS A 118 32.84 -7.82 0.82
CA HIS A 118 32.12 -6.65 1.36
C HIS A 118 30.63 -6.96 1.61
N MET A 119 30.05 -7.85 0.81
CA MET A 119 28.63 -8.19 0.85
C MET A 119 28.41 -9.69 0.70
N LEU A 120 27.20 -10.17 1.05
CA LEU A 120 26.82 -11.58 0.90
C LEU A 120 26.96 -12.05 -0.55
N ALA A 121 26.71 -11.17 -1.52
CA ALA A 121 26.93 -11.44 -2.94
C ALA A 121 28.40 -11.83 -3.25
N ASP A 122 29.39 -11.21 -2.59
CA ASP A 122 30.80 -11.57 -2.78
C ASP A 122 31.08 -12.99 -2.29
N MET A 123 30.52 -13.37 -1.13
CA MET A 123 30.65 -14.70 -0.54
C MET A 123 30.03 -15.78 -1.44
N MET A 124 28.84 -15.52 -1.96
CA MET A 124 28.19 -16.43 -2.91
C MET A 124 28.95 -16.50 -4.24
N GLY A 125 29.75 -15.48 -4.56
CA GLY A 125 30.72 -15.52 -5.65
C GLY A 125 31.84 -16.54 -5.45
N PHE A 126 32.24 -16.84 -4.21
CA PHE A 126 33.19 -17.90 -3.91
C PHE A 126 32.56 -19.29 -4.04
N ILE A 127 31.31 -19.44 -3.64
CA ILE A 127 30.63 -20.74 -3.60
C ILE A 127 30.08 -21.12 -4.98
N TRP A 128 29.45 -20.19 -5.69
CA TRP A 128 28.72 -20.40 -6.94
C TRP A 128 29.30 -19.62 -8.14
N GLY A 129 30.50 -19.06 -8.00
CA GLY A 129 31.15 -18.30 -9.06
C GLY A 129 30.40 -17.01 -9.44
N ARG A 130 30.66 -16.52 -10.65
CA ARG A 130 30.12 -15.24 -11.14
C ARG A 130 28.58 -15.20 -11.13
N VAL A 131 27.93 -16.30 -11.49
CA VAL A 131 26.47 -16.38 -11.53
C VAL A 131 25.87 -16.17 -10.14
N GLY A 132 26.41 -16.85 -9.12
CA GLY A 132 25.95 -16.67 -7.74
C GLY A 132 26.13 -15.25 -7.22
N ARG A 133 27.24 -14.60 -7.56
CA ARG A 133 27.49 -13.20 -7.18
C ARG A 133 26.44 -12.25 -7.74
N GLU A 134 26.14 -12.35 -9.04
CA GLU A 134 25.18 -11.44 -9.68
C GLU A 134 23.74 -11.73 -9.27
N LEU A 135 23.35 -13.01 -9.16
CA LEU A 135 22.01 -13.40 -8.71
C LEU A 135 21.71 -12.86 -7.31
N VAL A 136 22.60 -13.10 -6.36
CA VAL A 136 22.43 -12.66 -4.97
C VAL A 136 22.58 -11.14 -4.85
N GLY A 137 23.41 -10.53 -5.70
CA GLY A 137 23.52 -9.08 -5.81
C GLY A 137 22.20 -8.41 -6.19
N VAL A 138 21.56 -8.89 -7.26
CA VAL A 138 20.24 -8.42 -7.71
C VAL A 138 19.19 -8.64 -6.63
N GLN A 139 19.16 -9.83 -6.01
CA GLN A 139 18.22 -10.15 -4.94
C GLN A 139 18.35 -9.19 -3.75
N ILE A 140 19.57 -8.86 -3.33
CA ILE A 140 19.81 -7.90 -2.23
C ILE A 140 19.29 -6.52 -2.62
N VAL A 141 19.62 -6.01 -3.80
CA VAL A 141 19.17 -4.68 -4.22
C VAL A 141 17.64 -4.60 -4.26
N ILE A 142 16.97 -5.60 -4.86
CA ILE A 142 15.51 -5.67 -4.91
C ILE A 142 14.93 -5.70 -3.48
N ALA A 143 15.42 -6.60 -2.62
CA ALA A 143 14.93 -6.73 -1.26
C ALA A 143 15.06 -5.42 -0.47
N GLN A 144 16.18 -4.70 -0.63
CA GLN A 144 16.41 -3.44 0.07
C GLN A 144 15.54 -2.30 -0.47
N ILE A 145 15.23 -2.27 -1.77
CA ILE A 145 14.27 -1.33 -2.36
C ILE A 145 12.87 -1.60 -1.79
N LEU A 146 12.43 -2.86 -1.71
CA LEU A 146 11.13 -3.23 -1.14
C LEU A 146 11.01 -2.83 0.33
N ILE A 147 12.06 -3.04 1.12
CA ILE A 147 12.10 -2.61 2.53
C ILE A 147 12.06 -1.08 2.62
N SER A 148 12.77 -0.38 1.74
CA SER A 148 12.75 1.09 1.68
C SER A 148 11.36 1.62 1.33
N ALA A 149 10.65 0.98 0.39
CA ALA A 149 9.27 1.29 0.05
C ALA A 149 8.32 1.10 1.25
N GLY A 150 8.40 -0.04 1.95
CA GLY A 150 7.62 -0.26 3.18
C GLY A 150 7.93 0.78 4.29
N GLY A 151 9.18 1.23 4.35
CA GLY A 151 9.63 2.31 5.21
C GLY A 151 9.07 3.68 4.85
N ILE A 152 8.97 3.99 3.56
CA ILE A 152 8.31 5.21 3.05
C ILE A 152 6.83 5.20 3.44
N VAL A 153 6.13 4.07 3.26
CA VAL A 153 4.73 3.92 3.68
C VAL A 153 4.56 4.08 5.19
N SER A 154 5.46 3.52 5.99
CA SER A 154 5.40 3.65 7.45
C SER A 154 5.63 5.09 7.93
N THR A 155 6.56 5.80 7.27
CA THR A 155 6.87 7.21 7.58
C THR A 155 5.72 8.12 7.14
N SER A 156 5.11 7.87 5.97
CA SER A 156 3.94 8.63 5.53
C SER A 156 2.72 8.37 6.41
N THR A 157 2.55 7.15 6.92
CA THR A 157 1.52 6.82 7.91
C THR A 157 1.72 7.60 9.21
N ALA A 158 2.97 7.72 9.67
CA ALA A 158 3.28 8.52 10.85
C ALA A 158 2.97 10.01 10.64
N LEU A 159 3.31 10.56 9.46
CA LEU A 159 2.99 11.95 9.09
C LEU A 159 1.48 12.19 9.00
N ASN A 160 0.73 11.26 8.40
CA ASN A 160 -0.74 11.28 8.38
C ASN A 160 -1.32 11.30 9.80
N ALA A 161 -0.85 10.40 10.68
CA ALA A 161 -1.32 10.31 12.05
C ALA A 161 -1.04 11.59 12.86
N LEU A 162 0.12 12.23 12.64
CA LEU A 162 0.52 13.45 13.33
C LEU A 162 -0.22 14.69 12.82
N SER A 163 -0.54 14.74 11.53
CA SER A 163 -1.15 15.90 10.88
C SER A 163 -2.68 15.82 10.78
N GLU A 164 -3.29 14.71 11.22
CA GLU A 164 -4.71 14.42 10.96
C GLU A 164 -5.03 14.49 9.46
N HIS A 165 -4.17 13.88 8.64
CA HIS A 165 -4.30 13.88 7.18
C HIS A 165 -4.25 15.29 6.55
N GLY A 166 -3.40 16.18 7.07
CA GLY A 166 -3.27 17.57 6.59
C GLY A 166 -2.73 17.74 5.15
N ALA A 167 -2.31 16.66 4.50
CA ALA A 167 -2.00 16.59 3.07
C ALA A 167 -2.27 15.16 2.56
N CYS A 168 -2.36 14.99 1.24
CA CYS A 168 -2.59 13.67 0.68
C CYS A 168 -1.41 12.71 0.94
N THR A 169 -1.72 11.42 1.11
CA THR A 169 -0.72 10.39 1.48
C THR A 169 0.44 10.29 0.49
N VAL A 170 0.21 10.56 -0.80
CA VAL A 170 1.27 10.57 -1.83
C VAL A 170 2.28 11.70 -1.57
N VAL A 171 1.82 12.88 -1.16
CA VAL A 171 2.72 13.99 -0.77
C VAL A 171 3.52 13.59 0.46
N PHE A 172 2.91 12.98 1.47
CA PHE A 172 3.67 12.48 2.63
C PHE A 172 4.63 11.34 2.28
N ALA A 173 4.29 10.48 1.32
CA ALA A 173 5.20 9.45 0.80
C ALA A 173 6.40 10.09 0.07
N LEU A 174 6.17 11.13 -0.74
CA LEU A 174 7.24 11.89 -1.39
C LEU A 174 8.16 12.58 -0.38
N VAL A 175 7.59 13.27 0.61
CA VAL A 175 8.35 13.91 1.70
C VAL A 175 9.15 12.86 2.46
N SER A 176 8.54 11.72 2.77
CA SER A 176 9.22 10.59 3.44
C SER A 176 10.41 10.08 2.61
N ALA A 177 10.22 9.86 1.30
CA ALA A 177 11.28 9.41 0.40
C ALA A 177 12.45 10.40 0.33
N ILE A 178 12.16 11.70 0.30
CA ILE A 178 13.17 12.77 0.33
C ILE A 178 13.96 12.73 1.64
N MET A 179 13.27 12.71 2.78
CA MET A 179 13.91 12.68 4.11
C MET A 179 14.79 11.43 4.29
N ILE A 180 14.29 10.26 3.89
CA ILE A 180 15.02 8.99 3.93
C ILE A 180 16.25 9.04 3.03
N THR A 181 16.12 9.55 1.81
CA THR A 181 17.23 9.65 0.84
C THR A 181 18.32 10.61 1.31
N ILE A 182 17.94 11.74 1.92
CA ILE A 182 18.89 12.69 2.54
C ILE A 182 19.65 11.99 3.67
N CYS A 183 18.94 11.26 4.55
CA CYS A 183 19.58 10.51 5.64
C CYS A 183 20.52 9.42 5.09
N SER A 184 20.11 8.72 4.05
CA SER A 184 20.88 7.64 3.41
C SER A 184 22.18 8.13 2.73
N SER A 185 22.16 9.38 2.24
CA SER A 185 23.27 10.01 1.54
C SER A 185 24.49 10.33 2.43
N ILE A 186 24.42 10.10 3.74
CA ILE A 186 25.56 10.25 4.66
C ILE A 186 26.57 9.11 4.42
N ARG A 187 27.80 9.43 3.98
CA ARG A 187 28.78 8.47 3.42
C ARG A 187 29.33 7.38 4.35
N THR A 188 29.49 7.66 5.65
CA THR A 188 30.24 6.79 6.59
C THR A 188 29.40 6.39 7.80
N PHE A 189 29.46 5.12 8.22
CA PHE A 189 28.73 4.67 9.41
C PHE A 189 29.17 5.35 10.70
N SER A 190 30.42 5.83 10.81
CA SER A 190 30.87 6.59 11.99
C SER A 190 30.13 7.91 12.17
N ARG A 191 29.89 8.65 11.08
CA ARG A 191 29.11 9.90 11.15
C ARG A 191 27.62 9.63 11.37
N LEU A 192 27.14 8.46 10.97
CA LEU A 192 25.82 7.96 11.34
C LEU A 192 25.74 7.49 12.79
N GLY A 193 26.85 7.21 13.48
CA GLY A 193 26.84 6.58 14.80
C GLY A 193 26.02 7.31 15.87
N TRP A 194 26.04 8.65 15.90
CA TRP A 194 25.16 9.40 16.82
C TRP A 194 23.70 9.40 16.35
N LEU A 195 23.47 9.48 15.04
CA LEU A 195 22.13 9.39 14.46
C LEU A 195 21.50 8.00 14.70
N THR A 196 22.28 6.92 14.66
CA THR A 196 21.76 5.58 14.95
C THR A 196 21.41 5.41 16.42
N TRP A 197 22.17 6.03 17.34
CA TRP A 197 21.78 6.13 18.76
C TRP A 197 20.49 6.91 18.95
N PHE A 198 20.40 8.10 18.35
CA PHE A 198 19.20 8.92 18.40
C PHE A 198 17.99 8.17 17.84
N GLY A 199 18.11 7.62 16.63
CA GLY A 199 17.04 6.88 15.97
C GLY A 199 16.68 5.54 16.66
N PHE A 200 17.60 4.92 17.39
CA PHE A 200 17.29 3.75 18.23
C PHE A 200 16.50 4.19 19.47
N PHE A 201 16.98 5.22 20.18
CA PHE A 201 16.34 5.68 21.42
C PHE A 201 14.93 6.22 21.16
N THR A 202 14.73 7.03 20.12
CA THR A 202 13.40 7.59 19.80
C THR A 202 12.42 6.47 19.42
N PHE A 203 12.89 5.45 18.69
CA PHE A 203 12.09 4.28 18.33
C PHE A 203 11.76 3.43 19.55
N PHE A 204 12.74 3.13 20.40
CA PHE A 204 12.53 2.41 21.65
C PHE A 204 11.55 3.15 22.56
N ALA A 205 11.73 4.46 22.75
CA ALA A 205 10.85 5.30 23.55
C ALA A 205 9.42 5.26 23.01
N ALA A 206 9.22 5.35 21.69
CA ALA A 206 7.90 5.24 21.08
C ALA A 206 7.21 3.90 21.40
N ILE A 207 7.91 2.77 21.22
CA ILE A 207 7.36 1.43 21.50
C ILE A 207 7.13 1.24 23.00
N PHE A 208 8.01 1.76 23.84
CA PHE A 208 7.87 1.69 25.29
C PHE A 208 6.67 2.50 25.78
N ILE A 209 6.53 3.76 25.35
CA ILE A 209 5.37 4.62 25.65
C ILE A 209 4.09 3.93 25.19
N PHE A 210 4.06 3.42 23.96
CA PHE A 210 2.93 2.67 23.44
C PHE A 210 2.57 1.46 24.30
N THR A 211 3.57 0.65 24.67
CA THR A 211 3.38 -0.58 25.44
C THR A 211 2.86 -0.26 26.85
N VAL A 212 3.39 0.78 27.50
CA VAL A 212 2.90 1.26 28.79
C VAL A 212 1.47 1.81 28.65
N ALA A 213 1.17 2.53 27.58
CA ALA A 213 -0.16 3.07 27.32
C ALA A 213 -1.20 1.95 27.22
N VAL A 214 -0.97 0.93 26.37
CA VAL A 214 -1.91 -0.19 26.23
C VAL A 214 -2.02 -1.04 27.49
N ALA A 215 -0.95 -1.18 28.27
CA ALA A 215 -0.97 -1.92 29.54
C ALA A 215 -1.68 -1.17 30.68
N ARG A 216 -1.84 0.16 30.56
CA ARG A 216 -2.51 0.99 31.58
C ARG A 216 -3.91 1.41 31.20
N GLN A 217 -4.28 1.27 29.92
CA GLN A 217 -5.65 1.48 29.47
C GLN A 217 -6.54 0.36 30.00
N ASP A 218 -7.73 0.73 30.47
CA ASP A 218 -8.71 -0.24 30.97
C ASP A 218 -9.22 -1.17 29.86
N ARG A 219 -9.15 -0.71 28.61
CA ARG A 219 -9.54 -1.45 27.40
C ARG A 219 -8.74 -1.00 26.18
N PRO A 220 -8.44 -1.91 25.23
CA PRO A 220 -7.84 -1.54 23.94
C PRO A 220 -8.68 -0.50 23.20
N ALA A 221 -8.06 0.38 22.42
CA ALA A 221 -8.81 1.43 21.69
C ALA A 221 -9.78 0.88 20.64
N ALA A 222 -9.52 -0.31 20.10
CA ALA A 222 -10.41 -0.97 19.15
C ALA A 222 -11.47 -1.85 19.83
N ALA A 223 -11.37 -2.08 21.14
CA ALA A 223 -12.36 -2.84 21.90
C ALA A 223 -13.60 -1.98 22.19
N PRO A 224 -14.77 -2.61 22.45
CA PRO A 224 -15.99 -1.93 22.86
C PRO A 224 -15.78 -0.87 23.97
N PRO A 225 -16.17 0.42 23.89
CA PRO A 225 -16.04 1.39 24.98
C PRO A 225 -16.86 1.07 26.23
N THR A 226 -17.90 0.24 26.12
CA THR A 226 -18.73 -0.18 27.26
C THR A 226 -19.01 -1.68 27.23
N GLY A 227 -19.35 -2.26 28.38
CA GLY A 227 -19.64 -3.69 28.50
C GLY A 227 -18.40 -4.57 28.62
N ASP A 228 -18.65 -5.87 28.72
CA ASP A 228 -17.62 -6.91 28.78
C ASP A 228 -16.98 -7.09 27.41
N PHE A 229 -15.67 -7.31 27.41
CA PHE A 229 -14.92 -7.63 26.20
C PHE A 229 -13.95 -8.77 26.50
N ASP A 230 -13.73 -9.64 25.52
CA ASP A 230 -12.70 -10.66 25.58
C ASP A 230 -11.50 -10.22 24.75
N LEU A 231 -10.30 -10.34 25.33
CA LEU A 231 -9.05 -10.13 24.62
C LEU A 231 -8.73 -11.32 23.70
N GLY A 232 -9.42 -12.45 23.84
CA GLY A 232 -9.18 -13.65 23.05
C GLY A 232 -7.78 -14.21 23.29
N PHE A 233 -7.25 -14.02 24.50
CA PHE A 233 -5.92 -14.47 24.88
C PHE A 233 -5.87 -16.00 24.87
N LYS A 234 -4.93 -16.56 24.11
CA LYS A 234 -4.68 -18.00 24.05
C LYS A 234 -3.25 -18.28 24.46
N ALA A 235 -3.06 -19.20 25.40
CA ALA A 235 -1.72 -19.68 25.75
C ALA A 235 -1.08 -20.43 24.56
N ILE A 236 -1.85 -21.32 23.94
CA ILE A 236 -1.48 -22.06 22.73
C ILE A 236 -2.68 -22.01 21.78
N ALA A 237 -2.45 -21.67 20.51
CA ALA A 237 -3.48 -21.65 19.47
C ALA A 237 -3.14 -22.62 18.34
N PHE A 238 -4.16 -22.99 17.56
CA PHE A 238 -4.07 -23.98 16.48
C PHE A 238 -4.47 -23.35 15.13
N PRO A 239 -3.60 -22.52 14.52
CA PRO A 239 -3.88 -21.92 13.23
C PRO A 239 -3.89 -22.97 12.11
N GLY A 240 -4.65 -22.72 11.06
CA GLY A 240 -4.55 -23.50 9.82
C GLY A 240 -3.18 -23.35 9.15
N PHE A 241 -2.80 -24.30 8.28
CA PHE A 241 -1.46 -24.38 7.70
C PHE A 241 -0.99 -23.07 7.04
N VAL A 242 -1.81 -22.45 6.19
CA VAL A 242 -1.44 -21.23 5.46
C VAL A 242 -1.17 -20.07 6.44
N VAL A 243 -2.09 -19.84 7.38
CA VAL A 243 -1.95 -18.76 8.38
C VAL A 243 -0.74 -19.00 9.28
N GLY A 244 -0.51 -20.25 9.71
CA GLY A 244 0.67 -20.63 10.48
C GLY A 244 1.97 -20.39 9.70
N MET A 245 2.04 -20.78 8.43
CA MET A 245 3.24 -20.57 7.61
C MET A 245 3.54 -19.08 7.41
N VAL A 246 2.53 -18.26 7.13
CA VAL A 246 2.69 -16.80 6.96
C VAL A 246 3.15 -16.15 8.26
N SER A 247 2.53 -16.46 9.40
CA SER A 247 2.92 -15.90 10.69
C SER A 247 4.32 -16.34 11.11
N SER A 248 4.71 -17.59 10.86
CA SER A 248 6.08 -18.07 11.11
C SER A 248 7.12 -17.36 10.23
N ALA A 249 6.80 -17.17 8.94
CA ALA A 249 7.67 -16.42 8.03
C ALA A 249 7.86 -14.96 8.49
N ASN A 250 6.81 -14.32 8.98
CA ASN A 250 6.91 -12.97 9.57
C ASN A 250 7.83 -12.93 10.80
N LEU A 251 7.76 -13.96 11.67
CA LEU A 251 8.67 -14.10 12.82
C LEU A 251 10.12 -14.38 12.40
N PHE A 252 10.33 -15.16 11.33
CA PHE A 252 11.67 -15.37 10.78
C PHE A 252 12.26 -14.07 10.21
N ILE A 253 11.45 -13.29 9.47
CA ILE A 253 11.88 -12.06 8.81
C ILE A 253 12.19 -10.95 9.83
N CYS A 254 11.57 -10.96 11.02
CA CYS A 254 11.72 -9.85 11.97
C CYS A 254 13.17 -9.60 12.43
N THR A 255 14.04 -10.61 12.37
CA THR A 255 15.47 -10.51 12.75
C THR A 255 16.44 -10.99 11.68
N SER A 256 16.00 -11.12 10.42
CA SER A 256 16.82 -11.65 9.31
C SER A 256 17.75 -10.60 8.64
N GLY A 257 18.04 -9.48 9.31
CA GLY A 257 18.86 -8.38 8.78
C GLY A 257 20.37 -8.66 8.69
N SER A 258 20.82 -9.88 8.96
CA SER A 258 22.24 -10.23 9.10
C SER A 258 23.07 -10.02 7.85
N SER A 259 22.47 -10.10 6.65
CA SER A 259 23.14 -9.80 5.39
C SER A 259 23.66 -8.36 5.32
N MET A 260 23.00 -7.42 6.02
CA MET A 260 23.39 -6.02 6.10
C MET A 260 24.53 -5.75 7.08
N PHE A 261 24.92 -6.75 7.88
CA PHE A 261 25.99 -6.57 8.85
C PHE A 261 27.36 -6.56 8.17
N LEU A 262 27.50 -7.21 7.01
CA LEU A 262 28.78 -7.36 6.31
C LEU A 262 29.43 -6.03 5.91
N PRO A 263 28.71 -5.05 5.31
CA PRO A 263 29.26 -3.72 5.08
C PRO A 263 29.72 -3.03 6.37
N VAL A 264 28.98 -3.20 7.48
CA VAL A 264 29.37 -2.62 8.78
C VAL A 264 30.67 -3.24 9.27
N ILE A 265 30.86 -4.56 9.10
CA ILE A 265 32.12 -5.25 9.45
C ILE A 265 33.30 -4.67 8.68
N SER A 266 33.12 -4.39 7.38
CA SER A 266 34.18 -3.80 6.54
C SER A 266 34.60 -2.39 6.98
N GLU A 267 33.76 -1.70 7.74
CA GLU A 267 34.04 -0.39 8.33
C GLU A 267 34.49 -0.46 9.80
N MET A 268 34.60 -1.67 10.36
CA MET A 268 35.09 -1.83 11.72
C MET A 268 36.60 -1.58 11.78
N ARG A 269 37.01 -0.87 12.83
CA ARG A 269 38.43 -0.77 13.22
C ARG A 269 39.01 -2.16 13.42
N LYS A 270 38.31 -3.05 14.13
CA LYS A 270 38.73 -4.44 14.39
C LYS A 270 37.63 -5.42 13.97
N PRO A 271 37.61 -5.88 12.70
CA PRO A 271 36.57 -6.77 12.18
C PRO A 271 36.37 -8.06 12.99
N ARG A 272 37.44 -8.61 13.57
CA ARG A 272 37.39 -9.81 14.43
C ARG A 272 36.53 -9.65 15.69
N GLU A 273 36.27 -8.42 16.14
CA GLU A 273 35.39 -8.16 17.29
C GLU A 273 33.90 -8.19 16.93
N TYR A 274 33.54 -8.35 15.66
CA TYR A 274 32.16 -8.46 15.18
C TYR A 274 31.32 -9.46 15.96
N ARG A 275 31.90 -10.62 16.35
CA ARG A 275 31.18 -11.65 17.11
C ARG A 275 30.61 -11.10 18.42
N LYS A 276 31.33 -10.20 19.10
CA LYS A 276 30.83 -9.54 20.31
C LYS A 276 29.59 -8.70 19.99
N ALA A 277 29.65 -7.93 18.92
CA ALA A 277 28.57 -7.04 18.51
C ALA A 277 27.28 -7.79 18.13
N VAL A 278 27.40 -8.90 17.38
CA VAL A 278 26.24 -9.73 16.99
C VAL A 278 25.58 -10.39 18.18
N LEU A 279 26.37 -10.99 19.09
CA LEU A 279 25.80 -11.70 20.24
C LEU A 279 25.04 -10.74 21.15
N TRP A 280 25.61 -9.56 21.43
CA TRP A 280 24.93 -8.53 22.20
C TRP A 280 23.68 -8.01 21.49
N ALA A 281 23.74 -7.78 20.18
CA ALA A 281 22.58 -7.34 19.41
C ALA A 281 21.46 -8.39 19.42
N GLY A 282 21.78 -9.67 19.20
CA GLY A 282 20.83 -10.78 19.21
C GLY A 282 20.15 -10.96 20.58
N ILE A 283 20.91 -10.90 21.68
CA ILE A 283 20.36 -11.00 23.04
C ILE A 283 19.39 -9.85 23.33
N LEU A 284 19.82 -8.60 23.08
CA LEU A 284 19.02 -7.41 23.37
C LEU A 284 17.75 -7.35 22.50
N VAL A 285 17.88 -7.62 21.20
CA VAL A 285 16.73 -7.73 20.27
C VAL A 285 15.78 -8.83 20.74
N GLY A 286 16.30 -10.00 21.13
CA GLY A 286 15.52 -11.09 21.69
C GLY A 286 14.67 -10.68 22.88
N ILE A 287 15.29 -10.06 23.89
CA ILE A 287 14.59 -9.57 25.08
C ILE A 287 13.50 -8.56 24.67
N MET A 288 13.84 -7.58 23.82
CA MET A 288 12.90 -6.53 23.42
C MET A 288 11.70 -7.09 22.64
N TYR A 289 11.92 -7.96 21.65
CA TYR A 289 10.85 -8.56 20.86
C TYR A 289 9.94 -9.44 21.71
N VAL A 290 10.50 -10.27 22.60
CA VAL A 290 9.70 -11.13 23.49
C VAL A 290 8.88 -10.28 24.46
N VAL A 291 9.51 -9.35 25.17
CA VAL A 291 8.85 -8.54 26.20
C VAL A 291 7.75 -7.67 25.58
N PHE A 292 8.07 -6.87 24.56
CA PHE A 292 7.07 -5.98 23.96
C PHE A 292 5.96 -6.77 23.29
N SER A 293 6.27 -7.82 22.52
CA SER A 293 5.22 -8.59 21.83
C SER A 293 4.30 -9.32 22.79
N MET A 294 4.83 -9.90 23.87
CA MET A 294 4.00 -10.56 24.88
C MET A 294 3.10 -9.58 25.62
N VAL A 295 3.63 -8.43 26.03
CA VAL A 295 2.82 -7.42 26.74
C VAL A 295 1.75 -6.86 25.80
N ILE A 296 2.12 -6.46 24.59
CA ILE A 296 1.16 -5.95 23.60
C ILE A 296 0.08 -7.00 23.30
N TYR A 297 0.46 -8.28 23.11
CA TYR A 297 -0.52 -9.33 22.88
C TYR A 297 -1.42 -9.59 24.10
N ALA A 298 -0.86 -9.56 25.32
CA ALA A 298 -1.61 -9.78 26.55
C ALA A 298 -2.67 -8.69 26.79
N TYR A 299 -2.38 -7.43 26.42
CA TYR A 299 -3.26 -6.30 26.69
C TYR A 299 -4.10 -5.85 25.49
N CYS A 300 -3.70 -6.16 24.25
CA CYS A 300 -4.50 -5.85 23.05
C CYS A 300 -5.23 -7.08 22.48
N GLY A 301 -4.66 -8.28 22.62
CA GLY A 301 -5.31 -9.52 22.17
C GLY A 301 -5.74 -9.49 20.70
N ILE A 302 -6.98 -9.89 20.44
CA ILE A 302 -7.61 -9.85 19.10
C ILE A 302 -7.91 -8.43 18.60
N TRP A 303 -7.83 -7.41 19.47
CA TRP A 303 -8.10 -6.00 19.15
C TRP A 303 -6.85 -5.25 18.67
N LEU A 304 -5.75 -5.97 18.42
CA LEU A 304 -4.51 -5.41 17.93
C LEU A 304 -4.65 -4.88 16.49
N SER A 305 -4.34 -3.60 16.30
CA SER A 305 -4.27 -2.98 14.97
C SER A 305 -2.93 -3.25 14.28
N VAL A 306 -2.88 -3.07 12.96
CA VAL A 306 -1.63 -3.10 12.18
C VAL A 306 -1.52 -1.79 11.39
N PRO A 307 -0.57 -0.89 11.72
CA PRO A 307 0.51 -1.03 12.71
C PRO A 307 0.02 -1.04 14.17
N ALA A 308 0.73 -1.76 15.05
CA ALA A 308 0.35 -1.95 16.47
C ALA A 308 0.03 -0.65 17.21
N LEU A 309 0.74 0.44 16.91
CA LEU A 309 0.63 1.75 17.55
C LEU A 309 -0.78 2.35 17.52
N ASP A 310 -1.58 1.97 16.52
CA ASP A 310 -2.94 2.44 16.38
C ASP A 310 -3.88 1.90 17.48
N SER A 311 -3.43 0.88 18.21
CA SER A 311 -4.20 0.25 19.31
C SER A 311 -4.23 1.06 20.61
N ALA A 312 -3.43 2.14 20.73
CA ALA A 312 -3.32 2.94 21.96
C ALA A 312 -4.25 4.16 22.02
N GLY A 313 -5.18 4.31 21.07
CA GLY A 313 -6.12 5.44 21.04
C GLY A 313 -5.47 6.74 20.56
N THR A 314 -6.27 7.76 20.27
CA THR A 314 -5.86 8.96 19.51
C THR A 314 -4.68 9.71 20.13
N LEU A 315 -4.69 9.98 21.43
CA LEU A 315 -3.63 10.73 22.12
C LEU A 315 -2.29 9.97 22.10
N PHE A 316 -2.26 8.74 22.60
CA PHE A 316 -1.03 7.97 22.69
C PHE A 316 -0.54 7.50 21.31
N LYS A 317 -1.44 7.32 20.34
CA LYS A 317 -1.09 7.13 18.92
C LYS A 317 -0.23 8.30 18.42
N LYS A 318 -0.69 9.54 18.58
CA LYS A 318 0.06 10.74 18.15
C LYS A 318 1.39 10.88 18.87
N ILE A 319 1.41 10.72 20.20
CA ILE A 319 2.65 10.80 20.99
C ILE A 319 3.66 9.76 20.50
N SER A 320 3.21 8.51 20.34
CA SER A 320 4.09 7.42 19.93
C SER A 320 4.62 7.63 18.50
N TYR A 321 3.77 8.02 17.54
CA TYR A 321 4.24 8.35 16.17
C TYR A 321 5.21 9.54 16.14
N GLY A 322 5.03 10.53 17.02
CA GLY A 322 5.93 11.68 17.14
C GLY A 322 7.35 11.27 17.53
N PHE A 323 7.49 10.42 18.55
CA PHE A 323 8.79 9.85 18.93
C PHE A 323 9.30 8.84 17.89
N LEU A 324 8.41 8.11 17.23
CA LEU A 324 8.78 7.09 16.27
C LEU A 324 9.38 7.66 14.98
N LEU A 325 8.86 8.81 14.52
CA LEU A 325 9.15 9.36 13.19
C LEU A 325 10.66 9.52 12.89
N PRO A 326 11.49 10.14 13.75
CA PRO A 326 12.94 10.20 13.50
C PRO A 326 13.58 8.82 13.43
N GLY A 327 13.11 7.89 14.26
CA GLY A 327 13.57 6.52 14.30
C GLY A 327 13.23 5.74 13.02
N LEU A 328 12.06 5.99 12.42
CA LEU A 328 11.67 5.42 11.13
C LEU A 328 12.57 5.93 10.00
N ILE A 329 12.71 7.25 9.88
CA ILE A 329 13.52 7.87 8.81
C ILE A 329 14.96 7.36 8.85
N ILE A 330 15.58 7.36 10.03
CA ILE A 330 16.96 6.90 10.20
C ILE A 330 17.07 5.40 9.97
N GLY A 331 16.11 4.62 10.48
CA GLY A 331 16.06 3.17 10.29
C GLY A 331 16.03 2.80 8.82
N VAL A 332 15.06 3.34 8.08
CA VAL A 332 14.89 3.08 6.64
C VAL A 332 16.07 3.64 5.83
N GLY A 333 16.61 4.79 6.23
CA GLY A 333 17.81 5.37 5.63
C GLY A 333 19.01 4.43 5.66
N ILE A 334 19.16 3.60 6.71
CA ILE A 334 20.23 2.58 6.81
C ILE A 334 20.03 1.47 5.76
N TYR A 335 18.81 1.01 5.53
CA TYR A 335 18.51 -0.01 4.50
C TYR A 335 18.85 0.51 3.11
N GLN A 336 18.38 1.72 2.76
CA GLN A 336 18.73 2.37 1.51
C GLN A 336 20.25 2.61 1.41
N HIS A 337 20.91 2.94 2.52
CA HIS A 337 22.35 3.23 2.54
C HIS A 337 23.16 1.97 2.22
N VAL A 338 22.78 0.83 2.79
CA VAL A 338 23.44 -0.46 2.54
C VAL A 338 23.31 -0.88 1.09
N ALA A 339 22.12 -0.71 0.49
CA ALA A 339 21.91 -0.94 -0.94
C ALA A 339 22.75 -0.01 -1.81
N ALA A 340 22.73 1.29 -1.49
CA ALA A 340 23.53 2.28 -2.19
C ALA A 340 25.02 1.95 -2.13
N LYS A 341 25.50 1.53 -0.94
CA LYS A 341 26.90 1.17 -0.71
C LYS A 341 27.33 -0.08 -1.46
N TYR A 342 26.46 -1.08 -1.56
CA TYR A 342 26.73 -2.24 -2.40
C TYR A 342 26.95 -1.85 -3.87
N VAL A 343 26.03 -1.09 -4.45
CA VAL A 343 26.15 -0.64 -5.85
C VAL A 343 27.37 0.27 -6.03
N PHE A 344 27.61 1.17 -5.08
CA PHE A 344 28.75 2.08 -5.08
C PHE A 344 30.09 1.34 -5.09
N VAL A 345 30.27 0.38 -4.17
CA VAL A 345 31.46 -0.47 -4.13
C VAL A 345 31.55 -1.31 -5.41
N ARG A 346 30.44 -1.87 -5.90
CA ARG A 346 30.44 -2.68 -7.12
C ARG A 346 30.93 -1.91 -8.36
N LEU A 347 30.61 -0.61 -8.44
CA LEU A 347 31.00 0.26 -9.56
C LEU A 347 32.42 0.82 -9.43
N LEU A 348 32.85 1.17 -8.22
CA LEU A 348 34.13 1.87 -8.01
C LEU A 348 35.25 1.01 -7.41
N ARG A 349 34.99 -0.27 -7.07
CA ARG A 349 36.01 -1.21 -6.54
C ARG A 349 37.22 -1.27 -7.50
N GLY A 350 38.41 -1.14 -6.93
CA GLY A 350 39.68 -1.11 -7.68
C GLY A 350 40.04 0.26 -8.28
N SER A 351 39.18 1.28 -8.15
CA SER A 351 39.49 2.63 -8.61
C SER A 351 39.94 3.55 -7.46
N LYS A 352 40.77 4.55 -7.76
CA LYS A 352 41.14 5.61 -6.80
C LYS A 352 39.92 6.40 -6.29
N HIS A 353 38.84 6.44 -7.07
CA HIS A 353 37.63 7.20 -6.77
C HIS A 353 36.83 6.61 -5.61
N LEU A 354 37.05 5.34 -5.24
CA LEU A 354 36.34 4.70 -4.13
C LEU A 354 36.58 5.43 -2.80
N GLN A 355 37.84 5.81 -2.51
CA GLN A 355 38.22 6.49 -1.27
C GLN A 355 38.69 7.95 -1.47
N ALA A 356 38.87 8.44 -2.71
CA ALA A 356 39.22 9.84 -2.96
C ALA A 356 37.99 10.76 -3.08
N ASN A 357 38.07 11.98 -2.53
CA ASN A 357 37.03 13.02 -2.64
C ASN A 357 37.01 13.65 -4.05
N THR A 358 36.58 12.88 -5.06
CA THR A 358 36.52 13.30 -6.47
C THR A 358 35.08 13.61 -6.90
N ALA A 359 34.90 14.33 -8.00
CA ALA A 359 33.57 14.56 -8.57
C ALA A 359 32.85 13.24 -8.90
N ILE A 360 33.58 12.26 -9.47
CA ILE A 360 33.06 10.91 -9.78
C ILE A 360 32.55 10.21 -8.51
N HIS A 361 33.29 10.28 -7.41
CA HIS A 361 32.86 9.72 -6.13
C HIS A 361 31.50 10.30 -5.70
N TRP A 362 31.37 11.63 -5.71
CA TRP A 362 30.16 12.32 -5.27
C TRP A 362 28.98 12.10 -6.21
N SER A 363 29.19 12.20 -7.53
CA SER A 363 28.13 11.98 -8.52
C SER A 363 27.60 10.55 -8.47
N THR A 364 28.48 9.56 -8.36
CA THR A 364 28.07 8.15 -8.26
C THR A 364 27.34 7.89 -6.94
N TRP A 365 27.85 8.38 -5.81
CA TRP A 365 27.23 8.17 -4.50
C TRP A 365 25.83 8.79 -4.40
N LEU A 366 25.69 10.08 -4.75
CA LEU A 366 24.41 10.78 -4.68
C LEU A 366 23.44 10.27 -5.76
N GLY A 367 23.92 10.00 -6.96
CA GLY A 367 23.11 9.46 -8.05
C GLY A 367 22.45 8.13 -7.69
N ILE A 368 23.21 7.19 -7.10
CA ILE A 368 22.67 5.90 -6.66
C ILE A 368 21.59 6.11 -5.58
N ASN A 369 21.85 6.97 -4.58
CA ASN A 369 20.89 7.24 -3.51
C ASN A 369 19.57 7.82 -4.05
N ILE A 370 19.65 8.78 -4.98
CA ILE A 370 18.47 9.38 -5.63
C ILE A 370 17.69 8.33 -6.41
N VAL A 371 18.36 7.51 -7.23
CA VAL A 371 17.70 6.45 -8.01
C VAL A 371 17.00 5.45 -7.10
N LEU A 372 17.66 4.98 -6.03
CA LEU A 372 17.06 4.05 -5.07
C LEU A 372 15.87 4.68 -4.33
N GLY A 373 15.96 5.97 -3.97
CA GLY A 373 14.86 6.72 -3.36
C GLY A 373 13.64 6.84 -4.28
N ILE A 374 13.85 7.14 -5.57
CA ILE A 374 12.78 7.20 -6.58
C ILE A 374 12.11 5.84 -6.77
N LEU A 375 12.91 4.77 -6.89
CA LEU A 375 12.36 3.41 -7.04
C LEU A 375 11.56 2.99 -5.80
N GLY A 376 12.06 3.31 -4.60
CA GLY A 376 11.34 3.07 -3.35
C GLY A 376 10.00 3.81 -3.28
N PHE A 377 9.97 5.08 -3.71
CA PHE A 377 8.74 5.88 -3.79
C PHE A 377 7.72 5.30 -4.78
N VAL A 378 8.15 4.95 -6.00
CA VAL A 378 7.27 4.39 -7.03
C VAL A 378 6.65 3.06 -6.54
N ILE A 379 7.43 2.20 -5.91
CA ILE A 379 6.92 0.92 -5.39
C ILE A 379 5.96 1.13 -4.20
N ALA A 380 6.23 2.12 -3.34
CA ALA A 380 5.34 2.45 -2.22
C ALA A 380 3.93 2.85 -2.71
N ASP A 381 3.83 3.53 -3.86
CA ASP A 381 2.54 3.94 -4.44
C ASP A 381 1.83 2.80 -5.18
N VAL A 382 2.56 1.87 -5.83
CA VAL A 382 1.97 0.70 -6.54
C VAL A 382 1.18 -0.22 -5.59
N ASP A 383 1.59 -0.31 -4.32
CA ASP A 383 0.91 -1.11 -3.30
C ASP A 383 -0.56 -0.69 -3.08
N GLN A 384 -0.91 0.58 -3.27
CA GLN A 384 -2.27 1.07 -3.06
C GLN A 384 -3.27 0.51 -4.09
N LEU A 385 -2.88 0.41 -5.36
CA LEU A 385 -3.75 -0.18 -6.40
C LEU A 385 -4.01 -1.67 -6.13
N ASN A 386 -2.99 -2.41 -5.69
CA ASN A 386 -3.13 -3.83 -5.36
C ASN A 386 -4.07 -4.05 -4.16
N LYS A 387 -3.99 -3.19 -3.14
CA LYS A 387 -4.93 -3.20 -2.00
C LYS A 387 -6.35 -2.90 -2.45
N TYR A 388 -6.53 -1.94 -3.36
CA TYR A 388 -7.83 -1.66 -3.95
C TYR A 388 -8.38 -2.86 -4.75
N PHE A 389 -7.57 -3.49 -5.61
CA PHE A 389 -7.98 -4.69 -6.35
C PHE A 389 -8.38 -5.85 -5.42
N THR A 390 -7.64 -6.02 -4.32
CA THR A 390 -7.99 -6.97 -3.26
C THR A 390 -9.32 -6.59 -2.58
N ARG A 391 -9.54 -5.30 -2.28
CA ARG A 391 -10.79 -4.80 -1.68
C ARG A 391 -12.01 -5.10 -2.53
N ILE A 392 -11.91 -4.93 -3.84
CA ILE A 392 -13.00 -5.18 -4.80
C ILE A 392 -13.03 -6.63 -5.30
N GLN A 393 -12.15 -7.49 -4.79
CA GLN A 393 -12.05 -8.90 -5.19
C GLN A 393 -11.97 -9.05 -6.72
N LEU A 394 -11.09 -8.26 -7.36
CA LEU A 394 -10.95 -8.28 -8.82
C LEU A 394 -10.44 -9.67 -9.25
N PRO A 395 -11.13 -10.38 -10.18
CA PRO A 395 -10.73 -11.74 -10.57
C PRO A 395 -9.30 -11.82 -11.14
N GLN A 396 -8.60 -12.92 -10.88
CA GLN A 396 -7.20 -13.10 -11.30
C GLN A 396 -7.01 -12.90 -12.81
N LYS A 397 -7.94 -13.38 -13.66
CA LYS A 397 -7.91 -13.17 -15.12
C LYS A 397 -7.82 -11.69 -15.53
N ASN A 398 -8.31 -10.79 -14.69
CA ASN A 398 -8.25 -9.34 -14.93
C ASN A 398 -6.95 -8.75 -14.38
N LEU A 399 -6.38 -9.32 -13.31
CA LEU A 399 -5.04 -8.97 -12.80
C LEU A 399 -3.93 -9.36 -13.78
N ASP A 400 -4.16 -10.35 -14.64
CA ASP A 400 -3.22 -10.76 -15.69
C ASP A 400 -3.37 -9.91 -16.97
N SER A 401 -4.19 -8.85 -16.94
CA SER A 401 -4.43 -8.00 -18.11
C SER A 401 -3.17 -7.27 -18.57
N PRO A 402 -2.89 -7.21 -19.89
CA PRO A 402 -1.75 -6.46 -20.43
C PRO A 402 -1.82 -4.96 -20.11
N LEU A 403 -3.02 -4.42 -19.81
CA LEU A 403 -3.23 -3.05 -19.39
C LEU A 403 -2.44 -2.70 -18.11
N LEU A 404 -2.33 -3.63 -17.16
CA LEU A 404 -1.60 -3.39 -15.91
C LEU A 404 -0.09 -3.32 -16.11
N SER A 405 0.42 -3.97 -17.16
CA SER A 405 1.83 -3.89 -17.56
C SER A 405 2.11 -2.67 -18.45
N ASN A 406 1.15 -2.29 -19.30
CA ASN A 406 1.26 -1.16 -20.21
C ASN A 406 -0.04 -0.35 -20.26
N LYS A 407 -0.02 0.82 -19.59
CA LYS A 407 -1.16 1.72 -19.45
C LYS A 407 -1.70 2.28 -20.77
N SER A 408 -0.91 2.28 -21.85
CA SER A 408 -1.39 2.76 -23.17
C SER A 408 -2.57 1.94 -23.69
N TYR A 409 -2.70 0.68 -23.27
CA TYR A 409 -3.84 -0.17 -23.63
C TYR A 409 -5.16 0.27 -22.98
N ALA A 410 -5.12 1.12 -21.94
CA ALA A 410 -6.33 1.66 -21.31
C ALA A 410 -7.19 2.49 -22.27
N ALA A 411 -6.59 3.13 -23.28
CA ALA A 411 -7.31 3.92 -24.27
C ALA A 411 -7.99 3.09 -25.38
N THR A 412 -7.79 1.76 -25.41
CA THR A 412 -8.29 0.88 -26.48
C THR A 412 -9.57 0.16 -26.08
N LYS A 413 -10.47 -0.11 -27.02
CA LYS A 413 -11.63 -0.98 -26.78
C LYS A 413 -11.24 -2.45 -26.64
N GLU A 414 -10.15 -2.87 -27.24
CA GLU A 414 -9.69 -4.27 -27.18
C GLU A 414 -9.32 -4.69 -25.75
N HIS A 415 -8.58 -3.86 -25.03
CA HIS A 415 -8.11 -4.17 -23.67
C HIS A 415 -8.77 -3.31 -22.59
N GLY A 416 -8.95 -2.01 -22.85
CA GLY A 416 -9.52 -1.06 -21.91
C GLY A 416 -10.99 -1.34 -21.58
N LEU A 417 -11.83 -1.61 -22.59
CA LEU A 417 -13.27 -1.82 -22.38
C LEU A 417 -13.57 -3.08 -21.54
N PRO A 418 -13.01 -4.29 -21.82
CA PRO A 418 -13.23 -5.45 -20.96
C PRO A 418 -12.75 -5.25 -19.52
N PHE A 419 -11.61 -4.57 -19.35
CA PHE A 419 -11.07 -4.25 -18.02
C PHE A 419 -12.00 -3.28 -17.27
N LEU A 420 -12.49 -2.24 -17.95
CA LEU A 420 -13.44 -1.27 -17.40
C LEU A 420 -14.75 -1.94 -16.97
N HIS A 421 -15.29 -2.86 -17.78
CA HIS A 421 -16.46 -3.66 -17.41
C HIS A 421 -16.21 -4.53 -16.17
N ALA A 422 -15.03 -5.15 -16.05
CA ALA A 422 -14.69 -5.94 -14.87
C ALA A 422 -14.56 -5.04 -13.63
N LEU A 423 -13.87 -3.92 -13.76
CA LEU A 423 -13.62 -2.98 -12.68
C LEU A 423 -14.92 -2.37 -12.13
N THR A 424 -15.80 -1.87 -13.00
CA THR A 424 -17.12 -1.31 -12.61
C THR A 424 -17.97 -2.34 -11.87
N ARG A 425 -17.97 -3.59 -12.36
CA ARG A 425 -18.74 -4.68 -11.76
C ARG A 425 -18.23 -5.05 -10.38
N SER A 426 -16.93 -5.34 -10.26
CA SER A 426 -16.28 -5.67 -8.99
C SER A 426 -16.45 -4.55 -7.97
N HIS A 427 -16.29 -3.29 -8.40
CA HIS A 427 -16.47 -2.14 -7.53
C HIS A 427 -17.91 -2.04 -6.99
N THR A 428 -18.92 -2.04 -7.85
CA THR A 428 -20.33 -1.89 -7.42
C THR A 428 -20.87 -3.06 -6.60
N CYS A 429 -20.24 -4.24 -6.70
CA CYS A 429 -20.56 -5.40 -5.86
C CYS A 429 -19.92 -5.35 -4.48
N GLN A 430 -18.74 -4.73 -4.35
CA GLN A 430 -17.93 -4.78 -3.13
C GLN A 430 -17.87 -3.47 -2.36
N VAL A 431 -17.98 -2.33 -3.04
CA VAL A 431 -18.01 -0.97 -2.46
C VAL A 431 -19.47 -0.49 -2.45
N PRO A 432 -20.12 -0.42 -1.28
CA PRO A 432 -21.51 0.00 -1.21
C PRO A 432 -21.71 1.47 -1.57
N PHE A 433 -22.87 1.78 -2.14
CA PHE A 433 -23.43 3.11 -2.07
C PHE A 433 -24.03 3.30 -0.67
N GLU A 434 -23.55 4.27 0.09
CA GLU A 434 -24.01 4.49 1.47
C GLU A 434 -23.88 5.96 1.90
N ASN A 435 -24.69 6.38 2.88
CA ASN A 435 -24.62 7.71 3.49
C ASN A 435 -24.36 7.69 5.01
N LEU A 436 -23.86 6.57 5.54
CA LEU A 436 -23.66 6.31 6.96
C LEU A 436 -22.75 7.33 7.62
N GLU A 437 -21.80 7.93 6.89
CA GLU A 437 -20.97 9.03 7.44
C GLU A 437 -21.81 10.21 7.94
N LEU A 438 -22.97 10.49 7.31
CA LEU A 438 -23.87 11.57 7.76
C LEU A 438 -24.66 11.22 9.02
N HIS A 439 -24.73 9.93 9.35
CA HIS A 439 -25.58 9.42 10.41
C HIS A 439 -24.77 8.94 11.60
N TYR A 440 -23.75 8.12 11.39
CA TYR A 440 -22.97 7.46 12.43
C TYR A 440 -21.66 8.19 12.77
N SER A 441 -21.15 9.08 11.91
CA SER A 441 -19.94 9.84 12.25
C SER A 441 -20.23 10.90 13.30
N ALA A 442 -19.35 11.05 14.28
CA ALA A 442 -19.44 12.14 15.27
C ALA A 442 -19.31 13.52 14.61
N HIS A 443 -18.49 13.63 13.56
CA HIS A 443 -18.20 14.90 12.88
C HIS A 443 -19.10 15.17 11.67
N LYS A 444 -19.75 14.13 11.12
CA LYS A 444 -20.66 14.21 9.96
C LYS A 444 -20.07 14.97 8.76
N SER A 445 -18.74 14.94 8.64
CA SER A 445 -18.02 15.60 7.56
C SER A 445 -17.87 14.65 6.37
N ILE A 446 -18.08 15.18 5.18
CA ILE A 446 -17.85 14.43 3.93
C ILE A 446 -16.64 15.07 3.24
N THR A 447 -15.66 14.23 2.95
CA THR A 447 -14.47 14.58 2.17
C THR A 447 -14.58 13.98 0.77
N LEU A 448 -14.10 14.72 -0.22
CA LEU A 448 -13.88 14.23 -1.57
C LEU A 448 -12.39 14.13 -1.92
N ASP A 449 -11.51 14.28 -0.92
CA ASP A 449 -10.07 14.10 -1.11
C ASP A 449 -9.78 12.64 -1.50
N PRO A 450 -9.04 12.39 -2.59
CA PRO A 450 -8.78 11.03 -3.05
C PRO A 450 -8.07 10.11 -2.03
N ALA A 451 -7.21 10.65 -1.16
CA ALA A 451 -6.50 9.86 -0.15
C ALA A 451 -7.40 9.48 1.03
N ASP A 452 -8.29 10.39 1.43
CA ASP A 452 -9.32 10.08 2.44
C ASP A 452 -10.31 9.05 1.90
N LEU A 453 -10.73 9.21 0.64
CA LEU A 453 -11.60 8.25 -0.03
C LEU A 453 -10.94 6.87 -0.15
N TYR A 454 -9.64 6.80 -0.44
CA TYR A 454 -8.88 5.55 -0.41
C TYR A 454 -8.91 4.92 0.99
N THR A 455 -8.63 5.70 2.03
CA THR A 455 -8.65 5.21 3.42
C THR A 455 -10.04 4.70 3.81
N LYS A 456 -11.08 5.44 3.44
CA LYS A 456 -12.49 5.08 3.69
C LYS A 456 -12.86 3.78 2.96
N ILE A 457 -12.68 3.74 1.64
CA ILE A 457 -13.19 2.66 0.78
C ILE A 457 -12.33 1.39 0.88
N VAL A 458 -11.00 1.55 0.88
CA VAL A 458 -10.06 0.43 0.84
C VAL A 458 -9.69 -0.05 2.23
N THR A 459 -9.18 0.84 3.08
CA THR A 459 -8.65 0.45 4.40
C THR A 459 -9.77 0.17 5.39
N ARG A 460 -10.76 1.06 5.50
CA ARG A 460 -11.90 0.92 6.43
C ARG A 460 -13.07 0.11 5.85
N ARG A 461 -12.94 -0.37 4.61
CA ARG A 461 -13.94 -1.14 3.87
C ARG A 461 -15.32 -0.47 3.74
N ARG A 462 -15.40 0.86 3.84
CA ARG A 462 -16.65 1.61 3.75
C ARG A 462 -17.07 1.85 2.29
N GLY A 463 -18.25 2.44 2.12
CA GLY A 463 -18.76 2.90 0.84
C GLY A 463 -18.75 4.42 0.74
N GLY A 464 -19.65 4.98 -0.07
CA GLY A 464 -19.94 6.41 -0.07
C GLY A 464 -21.12 6.77 -0.96
N ARG A 465 -21.46 8.06 -1.03
CA ARG A 465 -22.49 8.55 -1.95
C ARG A 465 -21.93 8.71 -3.36
N CYS A 466 -22.73 9.25 -4.28
CA CYS A 466 -22.37 9.35 -5.70
C CYS A 466 -21.04 10.07 -5.96
N MET A 467 -20.81 11.21 -5.30
CA MET A 467 -19.58 11.98 -5.46
C MET A 467 -18.36 11.28 -4.86
N GLU A 468 -18.50 10.62 -3.72
CA GLU A 468 -17.40 9.86 -3.08
C GLU A 468 -16.98 8.66 -3.95
N ASN A 469 -17.97 7.86 -4.38
CA ASN A 469 -17.74 6.69 -5.21
C ASN A 469 -17.16 7.07 -6.59
N ASN A 470 -17.79 8.01 -7.31
CA ASN A 470 -17.32 8.36 -8.65
C ASN A 470 -16.02 9.17 -8.64
N THR A 471 -15.72 9.96 -7.60
CA THR A 471 -14.40 10.63 -7.44
C THR A 471 -13.29 9.62 -7.21
N PHE A 472 -13.52 8.68 -6.28
CA PHE A 472 -12.55 7.62 -6.00
C PHE A 472 -12.32 6.73 -7.24
N PHE A 473 -13.41 6.31 -7.89
CA PHE A 473 -13.32 5.48 -9.10
C PHE A 473 -12.62 6.21 -10.25
N ALA A 474 -12.88 7.51 -10.45
CA ALA A 474 -12.16 8.31 -11.43
C ALA A 474 -10.66 8.39 -11.14
N THR A 475 -10.28 8.53 -9.86
CA THR A 475 -8.88 8.51 -9.43
C THR A 475 -8.21 7.18 -9.78
N VAL A 476 -8.87 6.06 -9.46
CA VAL A 476 -8.39 4.72 -9.84
C VAL A 476 -8.20 4.60 -11.35
N LEU A 477 -9.20 5.01 -12.13
CA LEU A 477 -9.14 4.93 -13.60
C LEU A 477 -7.98 5.76 -14.18
N ARG A 478 -7.78 6.98 -13.69
CA ARG A 478 -6.63 7.83 -14.09
C ARG A 478 -5.29 7.17 -13.73
N SER A 479 -5.19 6.57 -12.54
CA SER A 479 -4.00 5.83 -12.12
C SER A 479 -3.69 4.63 -13.02
N LEU A 480 -4.71 4.04 -13.66
CA LEU A 480 -4.60 2.96 -14.64
C LEU A 480 -4.33 3.45 -16.08
N GLY A 481 -4.31 4.75 -16.31
CA GLY A 481 -4.03 5.36 -17.61
C GLY A 481 -5.25 5.66 -18.47
N PHE A 482 -6.47 5.51 -17.95
CA PHE A 482 -7.68 5.93 -18.67
C PHE A 482 -7.77 7.46 -18.75
N GLU A 483 -8.21 7.97 -19.89
CA GLU A 483 -8.63 9.37 -20.05
C GLU A 483 -10.04 9.51 -19.46
N VAL A 484 -10.18 10.26 -18.36
CA VAL A 484 -11.43 10.38 -17.59
C VAL A 484 -11.84 11.84 -17.44
N ARG A 485 -13.07 12.14 -17.84
CA ARG A 485 -13.75 13.43 -17.61
C ARG A 485 -14.85 13.24 -16.56
N ASN A 486 -14.82 14.03 -15.49
CA ASN A 486 -15.89 14.02 -14.50
C ASN A 486 -17.03 14.95 -14.96
N CYS A 487 -18.28 14.51 -14.90
CA CYS A 487 -19.45 15.29 -15.34
C CYS A 487 -20.48 15.46 -14.23
N GLY A 488 -21.25 16.55 -14.29
CA GLY A 488 -22.39 16.80 -13.42
C GLY A 488 -23.69 16.23 -14.00
N GLY A 489 -24.54 15.70 -13.12
CA GLY A 489 -25.85 15.15 -13.43
C GLY A 489 -26.94 15.64 -12.49
N ARG A 490 -28.19 15.54 -12.96
CA ARG A 490 -29.42 15.83 -12.21
C ARG A 490 -30.20 14.55 -12.06
N VAL A 491 -30.46 14.13 -10.84
CA VAL A 491 -31.35 12.99 -10.58
C VAL A 491 -32.78 13.36 -10.94
N SER A 492 -33.48 12.46 -11.62
CA SER A 492 -34.89 12.59 -11.93
C SER A 492 -35.74 12.51 -10.66
N ARG A 493 -36.78 13.35 -10.57
CA ARG A 493 -37.74 13.27 -9.47
C ARG A 493 -38.61 12.00 -9.51
N ALA A 494 -38.58 11.23 -10.60
CA ALA A 494 -39.10 9.87 -10.63
C ALA A 494 -38.34 8.92 -9.68
N MET A 495 -37.07 9.22 -9.37
CA MET A 495 -36.25 8.49 -8.40
C MET A 495 -36.39 9.03 -6.97
N SER A 496 -37.25 10.02 -6.75
CA SER A 496 -37.44 10.59 -5.41
C SER A 496 -37.91 9.50 -4.44
N PRO A 497 -37.39 9.47 -3.20
CA PRO A 497 -37.87 8.54 -2.19
C PRO A 497 -39.32 8.86 -1.78
N TRP A 498 -39.83 10.07 -2.06
CA TRP A 498 -41.15 10.52 -1.64
C TRP A 498 -42.23 10.20 -2.68
N PRO A 499 -43.26 9.38 -2.34
CA PRO A 499 -44.29 8.97 -3.29
C PRO A 499 -45.03 10.13 -3.97
N ASN A 500 -45.32 11.20 -3.23
CA ASN A 500 -46.01 12.38 -3.77
C ASN A 500 -45.18 13.12 -4.81
N VAL A 501 -43.85 13.16 -4.66
CA VAL A 501 -42.95 13.75 -5.65
C VAL A 501 -42.94 12.90 -6.91
N ARG A 502 -42.83 11.57 -6.77
CA ARG A 502 -42.92 10.65 -7.93
C ARG A 502 -44.25 10.79 -8.67
N LYS A 503 -45.37 10.87 -7.94
CA LYS A 503 -46.71 10.98 -8.56
C LYS A 503 -46.90 12.29 -9.32
N ASN A 504 -46.43 13.41 -8.77
CA ASN A 504 -46.77 14.74 -9.28
C ASN A 504 -45.67 15.39 -10.12
N GLN A 505 -44.42 14.91 -10.03
CA GLN A 505 -43.25 15.58 -10.60
C GLN A 505 -42.27 14.62 -11.29
N ALA A 506 -42.65 13.37 -11.59
CA ALA A 506 -41.76 12.38 -12.21
C ALA A 506 -41.17 12.79 -13.57
N SER A 507 -41.78 13.73 -14.28
CA SER A 507 -41.28 14.26 -15.56
C SER A 507 -40.19 15.34 -15.41
N THR A 508 -39.81 15.69 -14.18
CA THR A 508 -38.85 16.75 -13.86
C THR A 508 -37.60 16.18 -13.16
N TYR A 509 -36.55 16.99 -13.08
CA TYR A 509 -35.22 16.71 -12.54
C TYR A 509 -34.88 17.70 -11.41
N ASP A 510 -33.98 17.29 -10.53
CA ASP A 510 -33.46 18.16 -9.48
C ASP A 510 -32.33 19.09 -9.97
N GLY A 511 -31.74 19.85 -9.04
CA GLY A 511 -30.50 20.57 -9.26
C GLY A 511 -29.33 19.63 -9.57
N TRP A 512 -28.14 20.19 -9.84
CA TRP A 512 -26.92 19.39 -9.95
C TRP A 512 -26.63 18.70 -8.61
N ASN A 513 -26.82 17.38 -8.58
CA ASN A 513 -26.70 16.58 -7.36
C ASN A 513 -26.13 15.16 -7.61
N HIS A 514 -25.75 14.86 -8.85
CA HIS A 514 -25.14 13.58 -9.22
C HIS A 514 -23.81 13.80 -9.92
N MET A 515 -22.87 12.88 -9.71
CA MET A 515 -21.58 12.84 -10.39
C MET A 515 -21.52 11.55 -11.20
N LEU A 516 -20.95 11.61 -12.40
CA LEU A 516 -20.59 10.43 -13.20
C LEU A 516 -19.28 10.69 -13.96
N ASN A 517 -18.72 9.64 -14.54
CA ASN A 517 -17.47 9.70 -15.28
C ASN A 517 -17.71 9.38 -16.76
N LEU A 518 -17.05 10.12 -17.65
CA LEU A 518 -16.88 9.74 -19.05
C LEU A 518 -15.45 9.23 -19.25
N VAL A 519 -15.32 8.07 -19.89
CA VAL A 519 -14.04 7.42 -20.20
C VAL A 519 -13.85 7.32 -21.70
N ARG A 520 -12.71 7.75 -22.23
CA ARG A 520 -12.46 7.76 -23.67
C ARG A 520 -11.73 6.49 -24.13
N LEU A 521 -12.35 5.78 -25.08
CA LEU A 521 -11.83 4.54 -25.68
C LEU A 521 -11.95 4.62 -27.21
N ASP A 522 -10.85 4.47 -27.94
CA ASP A 522 -10.79 4.56 -29.41
C ASP A 522 -11.59 5.76 -29.97
N ARG A 523 -11.43 6.93 -29.34
CA ARG A 523 -12.11 8.21 -29.66
C ARG A 523 -13.62 8.27 -29.35
N GLN A 524 -14.20 7.24 -28.74
CA GLN A 524 -15.58 7.24 -28.27
C GLN A 524 -15.64 7.40 -26.76
N TRP A 525 -16.54 8.26 -26.26
CA TRP A 525 -16.81 8.38 -24.83
C TRP A 525 -17.75 7.27 -24.37
N TYR A 526 -17.44 6.70 -23.21
CA TYR A 526 -18.26 5.75 -22.48
C TYR A 526 -18.67 6.36 -21.15
N VAL A 527 -19.94 6.24 -20.81
CA VAL A 527 -20.46 6.62 -19.49
C VAL A 527 -20.12 5.52 -18.50
N VAL A 528 -19.54 5.91 -17.37
CA VAL A 528 -19.16 5.05 -16.26
C VAL A 528 -19.67 5.67 -14.97
N ASP A 529 -20.59 4.98 -14.32
CA ASP A 529 -21.21 5.46 -13.09
C ASP A 529 -21.31 4.30 -12.09
N VAL A 530 -20.54 4.41 -11.01
CA VAL A 530 -20.53 3.47 -9.88
C VAL A 530 -21.24 4.03 -8.65
N GLY A 531 -21.84 5.22 -8.77
CA GLY A 531 -22.33 6.02 -7.64
C GLY A 531 -23.85 6.20 -7.56
N MET A 532 -24.63 5.58 -8.44
CA MET A 532 -26.11 5.73 -8.47
C MET A 532 -26.87 4.70 -7.62
N GLY A 533 -26.15 3.81 -6.91
CA GLY A 533 -26.79 2.74 -6.12
C GLY A 533 -27.58 1.76 -7.00
N SER A 534 -28.69 1.22 -6.49
CA SER A 534 -29.50 0.17 -7.16
C SER A 534 -30.04 0.57 -8.54
N MET A 535 -30.21 1.86 -8.76
CA MET A 535 -30.78 2.42 -10.00
C MET A 535 -29.71 2.73 -11.06
N GLY A 536 -28.44 2.43 -10.77
CA GLY A 536 -27.33 2.67 -11.68
C GLY A 536 -27.29 1.76 -12.90
N PRO A 537 -26.48 2.15 -13.91
CA PRO A 537 -26.30 1.40 -15.15
C PRO A 537 -25.58 0.07 -14.95
N ASN A 538 -24.75 -0.06 -13.91
CA ASN A 538 -24.05 -1.29 -13.49
C ASN A 538 -23.08 -1.86 -14.56
N MET A 539 -22.88 -1.11 -15.64
CA MET A 539 -21.93 -1.39 -16.71
C MET A 539 -21.55 -0.07 -17.38
N PRO A 540 -20.32 0.04 -17.90
CA PRO A 540 -19.98 1.05 -18.90
C PRO A 540 -20.88 0.93 -20.13
N TYR A 541 -21.28 2.07 -20.72
CA TYR A 541 -22.06 2.10 -21.96
C TYR A 541 -21.61 3.27 -22.85
N PRO A 542 -21.69 3.15 -24.19
CA PRO A 542 -21.26 4.21 -25.09
C PRO A 542 -22.15 5.45 -24.94
N LEU A 543 -21.52 6.63 -24.99
CA LEU A 543 -22.23 7.91 -25.10
C LEU A 543 -22.73 8.05 -26.54
N GLN A 544 -23.91 7.48 -26.81
CA GLN A 544 -24.53 7.42 -28.13
C GLN A 544 -26.04 7.62 -28.00
N ASP A 545 -26.60 8.53 -28.81
CA ASP A 545 -28.03 8.80 -28.83
C ASP A 545 -28.82 7.58 -29.34
N GLY A 546 -29.89 7.23 -28.65
CA GLY A 546 -30.70 6.05 -28.92
C GLY A 546 -30.06 4.72 -28.50
N PHE A 547 -28.97 4.73 -27.72
CA PHE A 547 -28.37 3.49 -27.22
C PHE A 547 -29.33 2.78 -26.26
N GLU A 548 -29.59 1.50 -26.51
CA GLU A 548 -30.41 0.64 -25.67
C GLU A 548 -29.71 -0.71 -25.42
N THR A 549 -29.74 -1.20 -24.18
CA THR A 549 -29.23 -2.53 -23.84
C THR A 549 -29.93 -3.12 -22.61
N ILE A 550 -29.79 -4.42 -22.43
CA ILE A 550 -30.10 -5.08 -21.16
C ILE A 550 -28.96 -4.77 -20.19
N SER A 551 -29.30 -4.28 -19.00
CA SER A 551 -28.32 -4.01 -17.92
C SER A 551 -28.33 -5.14 -16.89
N ILE A 552 -29.48 -5.42 -16.27
CA ILE A 552 -29.70 -6.58 -15.39
C ILE A 552 -30.98 -7.25 -15.89
N ALA A 553 -30.93 -8.44 -16.48
CA ALA A 553 -32.13 -9.04 -17.05
C ALA A 553 -33.26 -9.16 -15.99
N PRO A 554 -34.52 -8.75 -16.30
CA PRO A 554 -35.01 -8.26 -17.60
C PRO A 554 -34.85 -6.74 -17.84
N ARG A 555 -34.38 -5.97 -16.87
CA ARG A 555 -34.21 -4.50 -16.92
C ARG A 555 -33.39 -4.05 -18.13
N LYS A 556 -33.99 -3.18 -18.95
CA LYS A 556 -33.34 -2.45 -20.05
C LYS A 556 -33.00 -1.02 -19.64
N ILE A 557 -31.98 -0.47 -20.27
CA ILE A 557 -31.54 0.92 -20.12
C ILE A 557 -31.53 1.60 -21.48
N ARG A 558 -31.74 2.91 -21.49
CA ARG A 558 -31.69 3.74 -22.70
C ARG A 558 -31.00 5.05 -22.43
N LEU A 559 -30.18 5.51 -23.38
CA LEU A 559 -29.60 6.84 -23.41
C LEU A 559 -30.16 7.65 -24.58
N GLN A 560 -30.65 8.87 -24.30
CA GLN A 560 -31.16 9.78 -25.33
C GLN A 560 -30.64 11.20 -25.14
N LEU A 561 -30.36 11.90 -26.22
CA LEU A 561 -30.02 13.32 -26.20
C LEU A 561 -31.28 14.16 -26.45
N ARG A 562 -31.88 14.70 -25.38
CA ARG A 562 -33.17 15.42 -25.46
C ARG A 562 -33.21 16.68 -24.58
N VAL A 563 -34.15 17.56 -24.86
CA VAL A 563 -34.47 18.72 -24.01
C VAL A 563 -35.30 18.22 -22.82
N ILE A 564 -34.96 18.67 -21.61
CA ILE A 564 -35.76 18.35 -20.41
C ILE A 564 -36.95 19.29 -20.29
N ALA A 565 -38.06 18.81 -19.70
CA ALA A 565 -39.36 19.48 -19.68
C ALA A 565 -39.33 20.88 -19.03
N GLU A 566 -38.37 21.12 -18.14
CA GLU A 566 -38.23 22.40 -17.41
C GLU A 566 -37.43 23.46 -18.16
N SER A 567 -37.00 23.17 -19.39
CA SER A 567 -36.26 24.12 -20.20
C SER A 567 -37.22 25.10 -20.88
N TYR A 568 -37.11 26.39 -20.56
CA TYR A 568 -38.05 27.42 -21.05
C TYR A 568 -37.68 28.04 -22.41
N GLY A 569 -36.43 27.88 -22.87
CA GLY A 569 -35.95 28.51 -24.10
C GLY A 569 -36.33 27.73 -25.37
N GLU A 570 -36.66 28.44 -26.45
CA GLU A 570 -37.02 27.83 -27.74
C GLU A 570 -35.89 26.99 -28.36
N ASN A 571 -34.63 27.33 -28.04
CA ASN A 571 -33.42 26.59 -28.43
C ASN A 571 -32.65 26.07 -27.21
N SER A 572 -33.36 25.48 -26.26
CA SER A 572 -32.74 24.94 -25.04
C SER A 572 -31.70 23.85 -25.36
N ASN A 573 -30.58 23.87 -24.64
CA ASN A 573 -29.54 22.85 -24.78
C ASN A 573 -30.10 21.46 -24.44
N LYS A 574 -29.76 20.48 -25.27
CA LYS A 574 -30.09 19.08 -24.99
C LYS A 574 -29.17 18.54 -23.90
N LEU A 575 -29.72 17.64 -23.08
CA LEU A 575 -28.98 16.88 -22.09
C LEU A 575 -29.08 15.39 -22.42
N TRP A 576 -28.05 14.65 -22.01
CA TRP A 576 -28.07 13.19 -22.08
C TRP A 576 -28.97 12.66 -20.97
N CYS A 577 -30.10 12.04 -21.34
CA CYS A 577 -31.08 11.45 -20.44
C CYS A 577 -30.91 9.94 -20.39
N TYR A 578 -30.65 9.42 -19.20
CA TYR A 578 -30.59 7.99 -18.90
C TYR A 578 -31.93 7.54 -18.32
N ASP A 579 -32.60 6.64 -19.02
CA ASP A 579 -33.89 6.06 -18.68
C ASP A 579 -33.77 4.55 -18.42
N VAL A 580 -34.63 4.01 -17.56
CA VAL A 580 -34.67 2.60 -17.19
C VAL A 580 -36.07 2.03 -17.46
N CYS A 581 -36.12 0.85 -18.08
CA CYS A 581 -37.32 0.04 -18.21
C CYS A 581 -37.14 -1.23 -17.36
N HIS A 582 -37.88 -1.33 -16.25
CA HIS A 582 -37.76 -2.47 -15.32
C HIS A 582 -38.39 -3.75 -15.86
N ASN A 583 -39.58 -3.62 -16.45
CA ASN A 583 -40.38 -4.73 -16.96
C ASN A 583 -40.66 -4.49 -18.46
N PRO A 584 -39.69 -4.81 -19.34
CA PRO A 584 -39.93 -4.69 -20.78
C PRO A 584 -41.03 -5.67 -21.22
N THR A 585 -41.82 -5.28 -22.22
CA THR A 585 -42.88 -6.11 -22.80
C THR A 585 -42.42 -6.74 -24.11
N ASP A 586 -42.89 -7.96 -24.38
CA ASP A 586 -42.65 -8.63 -25.66
C ASP A 586 -43.64 -8.11 -26.72
N GLY A 587 -43.17 -7.21 -27.58
CA GLY A 587 -43.95 -6.66 -28.69
C GLY A 587 -44.90 -5.50 -28.36
N GLY A 588 -44.91 -5.04 -27.10
CA GLY A 588 -45.64 -3.84 -26.65
C GLY A 588 -44.74 -2.61 -26.47
N GLU A 589 -45.34 -1.47 -26.11
CA GLU A 589 -44.60 -0.24 -25.82
C GLU A 589 -43.96 -0.32 -24.41
N ASN A 590 -42.65 -0.14 -24.33
CA ASN A 590 -41.92 -0.19 -23.07
C ASN A 590 -42.16 1.10 -22.26
N VAL A 591 -42.49 0.93 -20.98
CA VAL A 591 -42.57 2.06 -20.05
C VAL A 591 -41.17 2.43 -19.58
N TRP A 592 -40.73 3.62 -19.95
CA TRP A 592 -39.42 4.16 -19.60
C TRP A 592 -39.53 5.15 -18.44
N THR A 593 -38.77 4.90 -17.38
CA THR A 593 -38.70 5.79 -16.22
C THR A 593 -37.39 6.60 -16.29
N PRO A 594 -37.45 7.94 -16.29
CA PRO A 594 -36.24 8.76 -16.28
C PRO A 594 -35.50 8.60 -14.96
N THR A 595 -34.17 8.41 -15.01
CA THR A 595 -33.34 8.19 -13.81
C THR A 595 -32.41 9.37 -13.53
N TYR A 596 -31.64 9.84 -14.52
CA TYR A 596 -30.88 11.09 -14.42
C TYR A 596 -30.64 11.71 -15.79
N CYS A 597 -30.26 12.98 -15.83
CA CYS A 597 -29.72 13.63 -17.02
C CYS A 597 -28.38 14.31 -16.74
N PHE A 598 -27.53 14.48 -17.76
CA PHE A 598 -26.20 15.04 -17.58
C PHE A 598 -25.71 15.79 -18.83
N THR A 599 -24.63 16.55 -18.63
CA THR A 599 -23.90 17.28 -19.69
C THR A 599 -22.53 16.62 -19.94
N GLU A 600 -21.95 16.88 -21.10
CA GLU A 600 -20.55 16.51 -21.40
C GLU A 600 -19.52 17.49 -20.81
N THR A 601 -20.00 18.60 -20.24
CA THR A 601 -19.18 19.61 -19.58
C THR A 601 -18.42 18.98 -18.42
N GLU A 602 -17.10 19.17 -18.42
CA GLU A 602 -16.27 18.76 -17.31
C GLU A 602 -16.58 19.61 -16.08
N PHE A 603 -16.86 18.95 -14.97
CA PHE A 603 -17.01 19.57 -13.66
C PHE A 603 -15.69 19.42 -12.92
N LEU A 604 -15.28 20.48 -12.22
CA LEU A 604 -14.07 20.54 -11.44
C LEU A 604 -14.35 20.04 -10.00
N PRO A 605 -13.31 19.67 -9.23
CA PRO A 605 -13.47 19.30 -7.82
C PRO A 605 -14.29 20.30 -7.00
N GLN A 606 -14.12 21.61 -7.27
CA GLN A 606 -14.85 22.70 -6.60
C GLN A 606 -16.36 22.66 -6.86
N ASP A 607 -16.78 22.23 -8.05
CA ASP A 607 -18.20 22.06 -8.36
C ASP A 607 -18.79 20.93 -7.49
N TYR A 608 -18.03 19.85 -7.33
CA TYR A 608 -18.43 18.71 -6.49
C TYR A 608 -18.41 19.02 -5.00
N GLU A 609 -17.53 19.90 -4.52
CA GLU A 609 -17.58 20.40 -3.15
C GLU A 609 -18.92 21.09 -2.86
N MET A 610 -19.37 21.97 -3.76
CA MET A 610 -20.65 22.67 -3.63
C MET A 610 -21.84 21.69 -3.69
N MET A 611 -21.82 20.75 -4.63
CA MET A 611 -22.85 19.72 -4.77
C MET A 611 -22.88 18.79 -3.53
N SER A 612 -21.71 18.38 -3.04
CA SER A 612 -21.56 17.52 -1.87
C SER A 612 -22.07 18.23 -0.62
N TRP A 613 -21.69 19.50 -0.43
CA TRP A 613 -22.15 20.32 0.69
C TRP A 613 -23.68 20.39 0.74
N PHE A 614 -24.36 20.64 -0.39
CA PHE A 614 -25.82 20.64 -0.42
C PHE A 614 -26.38 19.27 -0.01
N THR A 615 -25.89 18.20 -0.62
CA THR A 615 -26.41 16.85 -0.35
C THR A 615 -26.08 16.32 1.04
N SER A 616 -25.03 16.84 1.71
CA SER A 616 -24.58 16.40 3.04
C SER A 616 -25.08 17.28 4.19
N THR A 617 -25.43 18.54 3.94
CA THR A 617 -25.81 19.48 5.01
C THR A 617 -27.24 20.00 4.89
N ASN A 618 -27.80 20.07 3.67
CA ASN A 618 -29.10 20.69 3.50
C ASN A 618 -30.20 19.82 4.15
N PRO A 619 -31.04 20.38 5.04
CA PRO A 619 -32.10 19.62 5.67
C PRO A 619 -33.12 19.07 4.67
N ARG A 620 -33.23 19.60 3.45
CA ARG A 620 -34.14 19.09 2.40
C ARG A 620 -33.54 17.92 1.61
N SER A 621 -32.25 17.64 1.75
CA SER A 621 -31.62 16.48 1.15
C SER A 621 -32.14 15.20 1.82
N PHE A 622 -32.53 14.21 1.02
CA PHE A 622 -32.90 12.89 1.54
C PHE A 622 -31.75 12.25 2.35
N PHE A 623 -30.51 12.43 1.88
CA PHE A 623 -29.33 11.83 2.50
C PHE A 623 -29.06 12.31 3.92
N THR A 624 -29.60 13.47 4.32
CA THR A 624 -29.41 14.00 5.67
C THR A 624 -30.47 13.52 6.66
N ARG A 625 -31.48 12.77 6.20
CA ARG A 625 -32.62 12.32 7.01
C ARG A 625 -32.71 10.80 7.13
N SER A 626 -32.54 10.10 6.01
CA SER A 626 -32.78 8.66 5.94
C SER A 626 -31.49 7.90 5.74
N VAL A 627 -31.32 6.83 6.50
CA VAL A 627 -30.17 5.93 6.39
C VAL A 627 -30.36 5.03 5.17
N THR A 628 -29.35 4.93 4.31
CA THR A 628 -29.38 4.00 3.18
C THR A 628 -28.02 3.37 2.91
N SER A 629 -28.04 2.11 2.50
CA SER A 629 -26.89 1.39 1.99
C SER A 629 -27.33 0.46 0.87
N THR A 630 -26.57 0.35 -0.21
CA THR A 630 -26.88 -0.51 -1.35
C THR A 630 -25.61 -1.08 -1.96
N ARG A 631 -25.64 -2.37 -2.29
CA ARG A 631 -24.62 -2.97 -3.16
C ARG A 631 -25.23 -3.92 -4.18
N MET A 632 -24.50 -4.16 -5.25
CA MET A 632 -24.92 -5.09 -6.30
C MET A 632 -24.62 -6.53 -5.91
N ILE A 633 -25.45 -7.46 -6.39
CA ILE A 633 -25.29 -8.90 -6.20
C ILE A 633 -24.73 -9.49 -7.49
N MET A 634 -23.57 -10.15 -7.38
CA MET A 634 -22.94 -10.88 -8.47
C MET A 634 -23.39 -12.34 -8.45
N ASP A 635 -23.64 -12.90 -9.63
CA ASP A 635 -23.57 -14.35 -9.85
C ASP A 635 -22.12 -14.68 -10.21
N ASP A 636 -21.41 -15.34 -9.31
CA ASP A 636 -19.99 -15.69 -9.48
C ASP A 636 -19.75 -16.67 -10.63
N ALA A 637 -20.73 -17.54 -10.94
CA ALA A 637 -20.61 -18.53 -12.01
C ALA A 637 -20.72 -17.86 -13.40
N GLN A 638 -21.64 -16.91 -13.54
CA GLN A 638 -21.82 -16.15 -14.80
C GLN A 638 -20.94 -14.88 -14.86
N GLY A 639 -20.38 -14.48 -13.72
CA GLY A 639 -19.67 -13.24 -13.53
C GLY A 639 -20.52 -12.02 -13.86
N LYS A 640 -21.84 -12.04 -13.67
CA LYS A 640 -22.77 -10.94 -14.03
C LYS A 640 -23.49 -10.40 -12.79
N ILE A 641 -23.87 -9.13 -12.82
CA ILE A 641 -24.75 -8.57 -11.79
C ILE A 641 -26.17 -9.05 -12.07
N ILE A 642 -26.79 -9.67 -11.07
CA ILE A 642 -28.14 -10.25 -11.17
C ILE A 642 -29.18 -9.46 -10.36
N GLY A 643 -28.74 -8.50 -9.56
CA GLY A 643 -29.61 -7.81 -8.62
C GLY A 643 -28.88 -6.88 -7.67
N ASN A 644 -29.56 -6.48 -6.62
CA ASN A 644 -29.04 -5.62 -5.56
C ASN A 644 -29.66 -5.98 -4.21
N ILE A 645 -28.95 -5.62 -3.15
CA ILE A 645 -29.49 -5.56 -1.79
C ILE A 645 -29.44 -4.11 -1.31
N THR A 646 -30.52 -3.64 -0.71
CA THR A 646 -30.70 -2.25 -0.28
C THR A 646 -31.29 -2.20 1.11
N LEU A 647 -30.57 -1.54 2.03
CA LEU A 647 -31.08 -1.04 3.29
C LEU A 647 -31.65 0.36 3.05
N PHE A 648 -32.88 0.58 3.48
CA PHE A 648 -33.53 1.88 3.53
C PHE A 648 -34.21 2.01 4.89
N GLU A 649 -33.69 2.93 5.70
CA GLU A 649 -34.08 3.17 7.09
C GLU A 649 -33.91 1.92 7.96
N ASP A 650 -34.96 1.13 8.16
CA ASP A 650 -35.04 -0.10 8.94
C ASP A 650 -35.18 -1.36 8.06
N ARG A 651 -35.52 -1.18 6.77
CA ARG A 651 -35.94 -2.28 5.90
C ARG A 651 -34.87 -2.66 4.89
N ILE A 652 -34.61 -3.96 4.80
CA ILE A 652 -33.65 -4.55 3.88
C ILE A 652 -34.42 -5.31 2.80
N THR A 653 -34.24 -4.87 1.57
CA THR A 653 -34.85 -5.51 0.39
C THR A 653 -33.78 -6.05 -0.53
N LYS A 654 -34.03 -7.25 -1.04
CA LYS A 654 -33.21 -7.90 -2.05
C LYS A 654 -34.03 -8.02 -3.33
N SER A 655 -33.43 -7.58 -4.43
CA SER A 655 -34.06 -7.61 -5.75
C SER A 655 -33.17 -8.43 -6.68
N ILE A 656 -33.71 -9.49 -7.29
CA ILE A 656 -33.03 -10.31 -8.30
C ILE A 656 -33.94 -10.38 -9.52
N GLY A 657 -33.46 -9.89 -10.66
CA GLY A 657 -34.30 -9.74 -11.85
C GLY A 657 -35.56 -8.92 -11.57
N ALA A 658 -36.73 -9.51 -11.79
CA ALA A 658 -38.03 -8.89 -11.49
C ALA A 658 -38.52 -9.17 -10.06
N ASP A 659 -37.92 -10.13 -9.35
CA ASP A 659 -38.33 -10.54 -8.03
C ASP A 659 -37.77 -9.61 -6.97
N ARG A 660 -38.62 -9.20 -6.03
CA ARG A 660 -38.25 -8.35 -4.90
C ARG A 660 -38.79 -8.94 -3.61
N GLU A 661 -37.88 -9.24 -2.69
CA GLU A 661 -38.19 -9.78 -1.36
C GLU A 661 -37.69 -8.84 -0.26
N VAL A 662 -38.42 -8.84 0.87
CA VAL A 662 -37.93 -8.24 2.11
C VAL A 662 -37.12 -9.31 2.83
N VAL A 663 -35.85 -9.04 3.03
CA VAL A 663 -34.93 -9.98 3.70
C VAL A 663 -35.01 -9.82 5.21
N LYS A 664 -35.12 -8.57 5.68
CA LYS A 664 -35.15 -8.24 7.10
C LYS A 664 -35.80 -6.87 7.29
N GLU A 665 -36.54 -6.73 8.38
CA GLU A 665 -36.94 -5.45 8.96
C GLU A 665 -36.27 -5.39 10.34
N CYS A 666 -35.41 -4.39 10.55
CA CYS A 666 -34.63 -4.22 11.77
C CYS A 666 -35.50 -3.52 12.82
N ALA A 667 -35.79 -4.20 13.93
CA ALA A 667 -36.52 -3.61 15.03
C ALA A 667 -35.64 -2.70 15.89
N THR A 668 -34.35 -3.03 16.01
CA THR A 668 -33.39 -2.32 16.87
C THR A 668 -32.18 -1.80 16.10
N GLU A 669 -31.45 -0.84 16.71
CA GLU A 669 -30.25 -0.29 16.09
C GLU A 669 -29.17 -1.37 15.91
N ASP A 670 -29.05 -2.25 16.90
CA ASP A 670 -28.10 -3.36 16.86
C ASP A 670 -28.42 -4.34 15.72
N GLU A 671 -29.70 -4.59 15.44
CA GLU A 671 -30.10 -5.40 14.29
C GLU A 671 -29.73 -4.76 12.96
N ARG A 672 -29.81 -3.43 12.85
CA ARG A 672 -29.41 -2.67 11.66
C ARG A 672 -27.90 -2.67 11.49
N VAL A 673 -27.15 -2.41 12.55
CA VAL A 673 -25.68 -2.46 12.54
C VAL A 673 -25.17 -3.87 12.22
N CYS A 674 -25.79 -4.90 12.79
CA CYS A 674 -25.46 -6.29 12.47
C CYS A 674 -25.70 -6.59 10.98
N ALA A 675 -26.84 -6.13 10.45
CA ALA A 675 -27.14 -6.32 9.04
C ALA A 675 -26.20 -5.53 8.11
N LEU A 676 -25.73 -4.34 8.50
CA LEU A 676 -24.68 -3.61 7.77
C LEU A 676 -23.39 -4.43 7.66
N ARG A 677 -22.98 -5.10 8.75
CA ARG A 677 -21.80 -5.97 8.75
C ARG A 677 -22.00 -7.20 7.87
N GLU A 678 -23.09 -7.95 8.09
CA GLU A 678 -23.31 -9.24 7.42
C GLU A 678 -23.66 -9.10 5.95
N LEU A 679 -24.49 -8.12 5.59
CA LEU A 679 -25.07 -8.01 4.27
C LEU A 679 -24.38 -6.98 3.39
N PHE A 680 -23.71 -5.97 3.96
CA PHE A 680 -23.06 -4.88 3.22
C PHE A 680 -21.55 -4.82 3.42
N ASP A 681 -20.97 -5.71 4.23
CA ASP A 681 -19.52 -5.73 4.55
C ASP A 681 -19.05 -4.39 5.14
N ILE A 682 -19.91 -3.75 5.94
CA ILE A 682 -19.63 -2.49 6.64
C ILE A 682 -19.59 -2.77 8.13
N ASP A 683 -18.40 -2.68 8.71
CA ASP A 683 -18.23 -2.73 10.17
C ASP A 683 -18.12 -1.32 10.73
N LEU A 684 -19.08 -0.96 11.59
CA LEU A 684 -19.08 0.32 12.30
C LEU A 684 -18.35 0.16 13.64
N THR A 685 -17.44 1.09 13.94
CA THR A 685 -16.80 1.17 15.26
C THR A 685 -17.86 1.51 16.31
N GLU A 686 -17.58 1.24 17.58
CA GLU A 686 -18.56 1.60 18.62
C GLU A 686 -18.74 3.11 18.78
N GLU A 687 -17.70 3.90 18.52
CA GLU A 687 -17.85 5.36 18.42
C GLU A 687 -18.87 5.74 17.34
N GLU A 688 -18.77 5.11 16.16
CA GLU A 688 -19.71 5.35 15.07
C GLU A 688 -21.14 4.90 15.42
N ARG A 689 -21.30 3.75 16.07
CA ARG A 689 -22.63 3.28 16.55
C ARG A 689 -23.27 4.26 17.52
N GLY A 690 -22.47 4.95 18.33
CA GLY A 690 -22.93 6.00 19.23
C GLY A 690 -23.28 7.32 18.55
N GLY A 691 -22.81 7.55 17.31
CA GLY A 691 -22.98 8.81 16.60
C GLY A 691 -24.37 9.02 15.98
N ILE A 692 -25.19 7.96 15.89
CA ILE A 692 -26.53 8.08 15.32
C ILE A 692 -27.44 8.97 16.18
N PRO A 693 -28.09 10.00 15.60
CA PRO A 693 -29.04 10.85 16.32
C PRO A 693 -30.20 10.05 16.91
N SER A 694 -30.66 10.45 18.10
CA SER A 694 -31.76 9.77 18.80
C SER A 694 -33.08 9.77 18.01
N ASP A 695 -33.31 10.76 17.14
CA ASP A 695 -34.48 10.83 16.26
C ASP A 695 -34.45 9.82 15.09
N ARG A 696 -33.32 9.14 14.87
CA ARG A 696 -33.10 8.20 13.75
C ARG A 696 -32.59 6.83 14.19
N ARG A 697 -32.27 6.72 15.47
CA ARG A 697 -31.88 5.47 16.10
C ARG A 697 -33.12 4.59 16.23
N LEU A 698 -33.00 3.34 15.82
CA LEU A 698 -34.05 2.35 16.06
C LEU A 698 -34.04 1.96 17.54
N ASP A 699 -35.19 1.47 18.03
CA ASP A 699 -35.46 1.25 19.46
C ASP A 699 -34.44 0.32 20.16
#